data_AF-A0A2G6ED93-F1
#
_entry.id   AF-A0A2G6ED93-F1
#
_cell.length_a   1.000
_cell.length_b   1.000
_cell.length_c   1.000
_cell.angle_alpha   90.00
_cell.angle_beta   90.00
_cell.angle_gamma   90.00
#
_symmetry.space_group_name_H-M   'P 1'
#
loop_
_entity.id
_entity.type
_entity.pdbx_description
1 polymer ?
#
loop_
_entity_poly.entity_id
_entity_poly.type
_entity_poly.pdbx_seq_one_letter_code
_entity_poly.pdbx_strand_id
1 'polypeptide(L)'
;MKKVTFLISLILVIQVNLWAQTRIINGKEYVKSNGVWYVVSGEEQFKLDTKILTVKFTNGLTNSQKNTIIQSKNCKILRSNVLGYYDLEILNDNFILDVVEEFLNLSSITYSNPASEIKFLSEPNDEGYPIQWHLQEEDYGDPDNNNFGSFGIDANKAWDKTTGNKDVIIAVLDNGVEYDHEDLSKNIWVNPGEDIDGDGELWDLDDMNGIDDDNNGYVDDVMGWNFSAGNNNISPNPQNIPHGTMVSGVAGASTNNEIGIASVSGGWGTKKGCSLMQVILGEAIPNTSIVDDAIIYAAQNGANIITLSHSQKGEDEAVENAINMAYNEYGCFVVCASGNGDPYYHTNTIVQYPASAENCFAVARNNKKGVVRSTGTGEGLMLAAPGFEISTTAENDSYDIVNGSSMSAPMVAATAGLIVSYHPDFTNEDVKKVLCLTAMRNIRDTTLTVPKQWEDREFGMWNKNVGYGKLNADRALGIRDDINKNMQLKEGNYIRDEVHVLAGNTLTIGGDDLSIAPNVWNVPELGTYLYLLKEGKLVIDEGATLIINRYANIVGDNSVSEIVVKGVLKLGPFVTFKNCRVKTEGEGHIVENEIMPGNTSYPLWKLYDGSTITGRIVWNDYLSVQGNDDISCVNIKGQSMLEDIQFNNCNLKILSGGNLNFEANSELNFINSNLEITGNGNLVLGNKTVINSNGKEIVNLGHINFGDNTTINNMNFSNYSNSLTVSNLNFNANLFMSYEGNINIDNCNFNTGSWGFVSLYNEIQHPSYEANINHCVFTTNTSGGVAIDLHDYNHFNISNNTIDGNYGNGMQIYECGLASNGINHIHNNVVKNCNYYAGISIYHSNCELSNNHIYNNKRGLSIKNHSNVKLKGVMSSQTQIIENNDNFEIYASRYSFPTYFRYNKIIDDDNLGNTHNDPLLYWDNDNKNTSSNIPPDPIPNFLKDIRYNCWTNNNNFDKDEDIYPQSNWYKLNPIWCPSSQNAEGTTPSQEQLLYEEAQASIEAGDYVSATATLKSLIENYPTGDYTQAAIKDLFKIEKLKSEAKSADDFLGLQNYYKNNTTIQTDSVLSKMVDFWINRCDIELAHYNEAIAHYEDVILHSGSAQDSIFAVIDLGNLYLMMENNDKGKNIVGKMIEFKPESRAKHILKTNYLISLLPFNKKVTEQEGENNMAKTIGTLLQNNPNPTQGITTIGYQLEKNAQQVSIVIYDYTGKTVQRIEDLSHTAGKNSTEINLTQLPAGT
;
A
#
# COMPACT_ATOMS: atom_id res chain seq x y z
N MET A 1 10.80 3.66 -56.45
CA MET A 1 11.11 3.82 -55.01
C MET A 1 11.43 5.27 -54.60
N LYS A 2 12.19 6.08 -55.36
CA LYS A 2 12.48 7.49 -54.99
C LYS A 2 11.29 8.48 -55.02
N LYS A 3 10.14 8.13 -55.63
CA LYS A 3 8.90 8.91 -55.55
C LYS A 3 7.98 8.53 -54.38
N VAL A 4 8.26 7.42 -53.70
CA VAL A 4 7.53 6.99 -52.49
C VAL A 4 8.20 7.59 -51.25
N THR A 5 9.53 7.80 -51.28
CA THR A 5 10.26 8.45 -50.19
C THR A 5 9.93 9.94 -50.05
N PHE A 6 9.68 10.67 -51.14
CA PHE A 6 9.29 12.09 -51.06
C PHE A 6 7.85 12.29 -50.55
N LEU A 7 6.94 11.35 -50.82
CA LEU A 7 5.59 11.37 -50.27
C LEU A 7 5.56 10.94 -48.80
N ILE A 8 6.45 10.01 -48.39
CA ILE A 8 6.59 9.59 -46.99
C ILE A 8 7.30 10.67 -46.16
N SER A 9 8.25 11.44 -46.70
CA SER A 9 8.84 12.60 -46.01
C SER A 9 7.86 13.78 -45.90
N LEU A 10 6.95 13.97 -46.85
CA LEU A 10 5.89 14.97 -46.72
C LEU A 10 4.79 14.53 -45.73
N ILE A 11 4.56 13.23 -45.56
CA ILE A 11 3.60 12.68 -44.60
C ILE A 11 4.20 12.56 -43.18
N LEU A 12 5.52 12.34 -43.03
CA LEU A 12 6.19 12.37 -41.71
C LEU A 12 6.47 13.79 -41.17
N VAL A 13 6.58 14.80 -42.02
CA VAL A 13 6.62 16.22 -41.58
C VAL A 13 5.20 16.75 -41.27
N ILE A 14 4.15 15.99 -41.60
CA ILE A 14 2.75 16.34 -41.29
C ILE A 14 2.18 15.53 -40.11
N GLN A 15 2.94 14.61 -39.49
CA GLN A 15 2.49 13.83 -38.32
C GLN A 15 3.38 13.90 -37.06
N VAL A 16 4.12 15.00 -36.86
CA VAL A 16 4.59 15.42 -35.51
C VAL A 16 4.18 16.88 -35.21
N ASN A 17 3.08 17.35 -35.79
CA ASN A 17 2.35 18.51 -35.26
C ASN A 17 1.11 17.99 -34.53
N LEU A 18 1.32 17.37 -33.37
CA LEU A 18 0.35 17.40 -32.29
C LEU A 18 0.28 18.85 -31.79
N TRP A 19 -0.37 19.69 -32.61
CA TRP A 19 -0.92 21.01 -32.28
C TRP A 19 -0.02 21.87 -31.39
N ALA A 20 1.15 22.28 -31.90
CA ALA A 20 1.77 23.48 -31.37
C ALA A 20 0.76 24.63 -31.57
N GLN A 21 0.13 25.05 -30.48
CA GLN A 21 -0.78 26.20 -30.52
C GLN A 21 0.10 27.42 -30.73
N THR A 22 -0.03 28.07 -31.88
CA THR A 22 0.65 29.34 -32.17
C THR A 22 -0.34 30.48 -32.01
N ARG A 23 0.07 31.55 -31.32
CA ARG A 23 -0.66 32.82 -31.25
C ARG A 23 0.22 33.96 -31.70
N ILE A 24 -0.37 34.92 -32.43
CA ILE A 24 0.32 36.13 -32.84
C ILE A 24 -0.39 37.31 -32.19
N ILE A 25 0.29 37.99 -31.27
CA ILE A 25 -0.24 39.14 -30.53
C ILE A 25 0.70 40.32 -30.76
N ASN A 26 0.16 41.40 -31.32
CA ASN A 26 0.90 42.64 -31.61
C ASN A 26 2.23 42.42 -32.38
N GLY A 27 2.24 41.48 -33.33
CA GLY A 27 3.39 41.16 -34.18
C GLY A 27 4.44 40.24 -33.55
N LYS A 28 4.24 39.75 -32.32
CA LYS A 28 5.08 38.71 -31.69
C LYS A 28 4.45 37.34 -31.83
N GLU A 29 5.26 36.34 -32.12
CA GLU A 29 4.84 34.95 -32.22
C GLU A 29 5.04 34.23 -30.88
N TYR A 30 4.00 33.53 -30.44
CA TYR A 30 3.99 32.70 -29.24
C TYR A 30 3.66 31.27 -29.62
N VAL A 31 4.47 30.31 -29.18
CA VAL A 31 4.31 28.90 -29.56
C VAL A 31 4.18 28.04 -28.30
N LYS A 32 3.23 27.11 -28.31
CA LYS A 32 3.07 26.10 -27.26
C LYS A 32 3.85 24.84 -27.62
N SER A 33 4.83 24.47 -26.79
CA SER A 33 5.62 23.25 -26.90
C SER A 33 5.59 22.49 -25.57
N ASN A 34 5.30 21.19 -25.60
CA ASN A 34 5.18 20.34 -24.39
C ASN A 34 4.28 20.92 -23.28
N GLY A 35 3.20 21.60 -23.65
CA GLY A 35 2.26 22.19 -22.69
C GLY A 35 2.62 23.60 -22.21
N VAL A 36 3.85 24.07 -22.47
CA VAL A 36 4.38 25.36 -22.03
C VAL A 36 4.40 26.37 -23.19
N TRP A 37 4.12 27.64 -22.90
CA TRP A 37 4.15 28.70 -23.90
C TRP A 37 5.48 29.44 -23.92
N TYR A 38 5.94 29.76 -25.12
CA TYR A 38 7.19 30.47 -25.39
C TYR A 38 6.90 31.69 -26.26
N VAL A 39 7.65 32.78 -26.07
CA VAL A 39 7.78 33.84 -27.08
C VAL A 39 8.96 33.54 -27.99
N VAL A 40 8.74 33.67 -29.30
CA VAL A 40 9.76 33.45 -30.32
C VAL A 40 10.42 34.77 -30.68
N SER A 41 11.75 34.80 -30.67
CA SER A 41 12.54 35.94 -31.14
C SER A 41 13.71 35.43 -31.97
N GLY A 42 13.59 35.49 -33.30
CA GLY A 42 14.57 34.88 -34.20
C GLY A 42 14.48 33.34 -34.18
N GLU A 43 15.61 32.68 -33.94
CA GLU A 43 15.68 31.20 -33.79
C GLU A 43 15.50 30.74 -32.34
N GLU A 44 15.41 31.67 -31.38
CA GLU A 44 15.35 31.35 -29.95
C GLU A 44 13.93 31.41 -29.38
N GLN A 45 13.69 30.62 -28.34
CA GLN A 45 12.41 30.50 -27.63
C GLN A 45 12.60 30.82 -26.15
N PHE A 46 11.86 31.80 -25.65
CA PHE A 46 11.89 32.22 -24.24
C PHE A 46 10.60 31.81 -23.56
N LYS A 47 10.69 31.02 -22.48
CA LYS A 47 9.53 30.54 -21.74
C LYS A 47 8.77 31.71 -21.12
N LEU A 48 7.45 31.71 -21.27
CA LEU A 48 6.58 32.73 -20.69
C LEU A 48 6.36 32.50 -19.19
N ASP A 49 6.33 33.60 -18.44
CA ASP A 49 5.67 33.65 -17.15
C ASP A 49 4.15 33.50 -17.37
N THR A 50 3.49 32.66 -16.57
CA THR A 50 2.06 32.37 -16.76
C THR A 50 1.13 33.34 -16.03
N LYS A 51 1.65 34.24 -15.18
CA LYS A 51 0.85 35.14 -14.35
C LYS A 51 1.27 36.61 -14.41
N ILE A 52 2.49 36.91 -14.88
CA ILE A 52 3.03 38.28 -14.90
C ILE A 52 3.00 38.86 -16.30
N LEU A 53 2.34 40.01 -16.46
CA LEU A 53 2.36 40.82 -17.67
C LEU A 53 2.80 42.25 -17.38
N THR A 54 3.40 42.90 -18.38
CA THR A 54 3.79 44.31 -18.31
C THR A 54 2.88 45.13 -19.19
N VAL A 55 2.26 46.18 -18.63
CA VAL A 55 1.39 47.12 -19.36
C VAL A 55 1.89 48.56 -19.31
N LYS A 56 1.50 49.39 -20.29
CA LYS A 56 1.71 50.84 -20.29
C LYS A 56 0.43 51.58 -20.63
N PHE A 57 -0.01 52.48 -19.76
CA PHE A 57 -1.22 53.29 -19.95
C PHE A 57 -0.98 54.48 -20.90
N THR A 58 -2.03 54.97 -21.56
CA THR A 58 -1.99 56.25 -22.27
C THR A 58 -1.78 57.42 -21.31
N ASN A 59 -1.19 58.51 -21.81
CA ASN A 59 -0.95 59.70 -21.01
C ASN A 59 -2.27 60.38 -20.61
N GLY A 60 -2.36 60.89 -19.37
CA GLY A 60 -3.52 61.64 -18.87
C GLY A 60 -4.47 60.88 -17.95
N LEU A 61 -4.26 59.58 -17.72
CA LEU A 61 -5.03 58.78 -16.75
C LEU A 61 -4.56 59.02 -15.31
N THR A 62 -5.52 59.27 -14.41
CA THR A 62 -5.27 59.35 -12.96
C THR A 62 -4.97 57.97 -12.36
N ASN A 63 -4.28 57.91 -11.22
CA ASN A 63 -4.00 56.63 -10.54
C ASN A 63 -5.28 55.85 -10.18
N SER A 64 -6.36 56.54 -9.84
CA SER A 64 -7.67 55.91 -9.57
C SER A 64 -8.21 55.23 -10.83
N GLN A 65 -8.16 55.88 -11.99
CA GLN A 65 -8.61 55.28 -13.26
C GLN A 65 -7.74 54.09 -13.67
N LYS A 66 -6.41 54.17 -13.49
CA LYS A 66 -5.49 53.04 -13.74
C LYS A 66 -5.83 51.85 -12.84
N ASN A 67 -6.02 52.08 -11.55
CA ASN A 67 -6.38 51.03 -10.59
C ASN A 67 -7.73 50.38 -10.92
N THR A 68 -8.74 51.18 -11.33
CA THR A 68 -10.03 50.64 -11.77
C THR A 68 -9.89 49.74 -12.99
N ILE A 69 -9.08 50.13 -13.98
CA ILE A 69 -8.82 49.30 -15.17
C ILE A 69 -8.11 48.00 -14.76
N ILE A 70 -7.08 48.07 -13.92
CA ILE A 70 -6.32 46.91 -13.45
C ILE A 70 -7.19 45.93 -12.67
N GLN A 71 -8.01 46.44 -11.75
CA GLN A 71 -8.97 45.64 -10.98
C GLN A 71 -10.07 45.03 -11.87
N SER A 72 -10.54 45.75 -12.90
CA SER A 72 -11.54 45.21 -13.84
C SER A 72 -11.05 44.01 -14.65
N LYS A 73 -9.73 43.79 -14.68
CA LYS A 73 -9.06 42.66 -15.32
C LYS A 73 -8.53 41.63 -14.31
N ASN A 74 -8.98 41.69 -13.07
CA ASN A 74 -8.53 40.81 -11.97
C ASN A 74 -7.00 40.77 -11.84
N CYS A 75 -6.34 41.91 -12.03
CA CYS A 75 -4.90 42.02 -11.88
C CYS A 75 -4.54 42.85 -10.65
N LYS A 76 -3.37 42.62 -10.05
CA LYS A 76 -2.77 43.52 -9.03
C LYS A 76 -1.46 44.11 -9.56
N ILE A 77 -1.12 45.32 -9.11
CA ILE A 77 0.18 45.94 -9.44
C ILE A 77 1.26 45.28 -8.60
N LEU A 78 2.29 44.75 -9.25
CA LEU A 78 3.52 44.28 -8.60
C LEU A 78 4.49 45.44 -8.42
N ARG A 79 4.77 46.15 -9.51
CA ARG A 79 5.67 47.30 -9.51
C ARG A 79 5.39 48.22 -10.69
N SER A 80 5.93 49.43 -10.61
CA SER A 80 5.96 50.36 -11.72
C SER A 80 7.34 50.98 -11.84
N ASN A 81 7.78 51.26 -13.06
CA ASN A 81 9.05 51.96 -13.28
C ASN A 81 8.84 53.43 -13.68
N VAL A 82 9.93 54.20 -13.64
CA VAL A 82 9.95 55.63 -14.00
C VAL A 82 9.56 55.89 -15.46
N LEU A 83 9.60 54.88 -16.32
CA LEU A 83 9.23 54.95 -17.73
C LEU A 83 7.72 54.75 -17.97
N GLY A 84 6.93 54.56 -16.90
CA GLY A 84 5.48 54.44 -16.92
C GLY A 84 4.96 53.04 -17.25
N TYR A 85 5.81 52.00 -17.18
CA TYR A 85 5.38 50.61 -17.27
C TYR A 85 4.96 50.08 -15.90
N TYR A 86 3.97 49.19 -15.91
CA TYR A 86 3.43 48.53 -14.73
C TYR A 86 3.51 47.02 -14.95
N ASP A 87 4.18 46.33 -14.05
CA ASP A 87 4.14 44.87 -14.00
C ASP A 87 2.95 44.46 -13.13
N LEU A 88 2.09 43.62 -13.69
CA LEU A 88 0.84 43.19 -13.11
C LEU A 88 0.84 41.68 -12.93
N GLU A 89 0.25 41.21 -11.83
CA GLU A 89 -0.02 39.79 -11.59
C GLU A 89 -1.50 39.51 -11.81
N ILE A 90 -1.80 38.48 -12.61
CA ILE A 90 -3.15 37.95 -12.85
C ILE A 90 -3.58 37.14 -11.61
N LEU A 91 -4.71 37.49 -11.01
CA LEU A 91 -5.18 36.90 -9.74
C LEU A 91 -6.05 35.63 -9.92
N ASN A 92 -6.47 35.34 -11.15
CA ASN A 92 -7.28 34.17 -11.50
C ASN A 92 -6.55 33.28 -12.51
N ASP A 93 -7.09 32.09 -12.79
CA ASP A 93 -6.50 31.14 -13.75
C ASP A 93 -6.74 31.51 -15.22
N ASN A 94 -6.96 32.80 -15.51
CA ASN A 94 -7.09 33.28 -16.88
C ASN A 94 -5.76 33.07 -17.62
N PHE A 95 -5.85 32.56 -18.84
CA PHE A 95 -4.67 32.33 -19.64
C PHE A 95 -3.99 33.65 -20.01
N ILE A 96 -2.69 33.78 -19.74
CA ILE A 96 -1.98 35.06 -19.81
C ILE A 96 -2.08 35.76 -21.16
N LEU A 97 -2.06 35.02 -22.26
CA LEU A 97 -2.15 35.61 -23.60
C LEU A 97 -3.55 36.20 -23.88
N ASP A 98 -4.61 35.65 -23.27
CA ASP A 98 -5.96 36.24 -23.35
C ASP A 98 -6.00 37.59 -22.60
N VAL A 99 -5.41 37.65 -21.40
CA VAL A 99 -5.36 38.88 -20.59
C VAL A 99 -4.53 39.96 -21.30
N VAL A 100 -3.43 39.58 -21.95
CA VAL A 100 -2.61 40.50 -22.75
C VAL A 100 -3.43 41.13 -23.88
N GLU A 101 -4.17 40.32 -24.65
CA GLU A 101 -5.07 40.81 -25.71
C GLU A 101 -6.18 41.71 -25.16
N GLU A 102 -6.77 41.36 -24.02
CA GLU A 102 -7.79 42.17 -23.36
C GLU A 102 -7.30 43.57 -22.98
N PHE A 103 -6.06 43.68 -22.48
CA PHE A 103 -5.45 44.97 -22.21
C PHE A 103 -5.15 45.73 -23.51
N LEU A 104 -4.65 45.07 -24.56
CA LEU A 104 -4.39 45.71 -25.86
C LEU A 104 -5.65 46.27 -26.52
N ASN A 105 -6.83 45.68 -26.24
CA ASN A 105 -8.11 46.16 -26.76
C ASN A 105 -8.65 47.42 -26.07
N LEU A 106 -8.00 47.90 -25.00
CA LEU A 106 -8.39 49.14 -24.32
C LEU A 106 -7.69 50.34 -24.94
N SER A 107 -8.45 51.38 -25.33
CA SER A 107 -7.88 52.66 -25.78
C SER A 107 -7.00 53.37 -24.74
N SER A 108 -7.05 52.91 -23.49
CA SER A 108 -6.27 53.38 -22.35
C SER A 108 -4.89 52.70 -22.22
N ILE A 109 -4.57 51.73 -23.07
CA ILE A 109 -3.33 50.93 -23.06
C ILE A 109 -2.56 51.16 -24.35
N THR A 110 -1.25 51.33 -24.24
CA THR A 110 -0.31 51.51 -25.37
C THR A 110 0.65 50.33 -25.54
N TYR A 111 0.76 49.48 -24.52
CA TYR A 111 1.63 48.31 -24.50
C TYR A 111 1.06 47.29 -23.51
N SER A 112 1.09 46.01 -23.88
CA SER A 112 0.82 44.87 -23.00
C SER A 112 1.59 43.68 -23.57
N ASN A 113 2.43 43.02 -22.77
CA ASN A 113 3.12 41.78 -23.14
C ASN A 113 3.32 40.90 -21.89
N PRO A 114 3.35 39.56 -22.02
CA PRO A 114 3.75 38.67 -20.93
C PRO A 114 5.25 38.82 -20.60
N ALA A 115 5.64 38.54 -19.36
CA ALA A 115 7.04 38.38 -18.99
C ALA A 115 7.62 37.04 -19.50
N SER A 116 8.93 36.96 -19.68
CA SER A 116 9.62 35.74 -20.12
C SER A 116 10.94 35.53 -19.38
N GLU A 117 11.38 34.27 -19.24
CA GLU A 117 12.66 33.86 -18.65
C GLU A 117 13.87 34.30 -19.51
N ILE A 118 15.05 34.51 -18.91
CA ILE A 118 16.32 34.88 -19.57
C ILE A 118 17.32 33.72 -19.39
N LYS A 119 18.16 33.42 -20.40
CA LYS A 119 19.23 32.40 -20.35
C LYS A 119 20.61 33.08 -20.26
N PHE A 120 21.49 32.63 -19.35
CA PHE A 120 22.89 33.10 -19.22
C PHE A 120 23.90 31.99 -19.61
N LEU A 121 25.10 32.38 -20.08
CA LEU A 121 26.17 31.57 -20.69
C LEU A 121 27.36 31.47 -19.70
N SER A 122 27.60 30.33 -19.05
CA SER A 122 28.58 30.22 -17.93
C SER A 122 29.67 29.14 -18.05
N GLU A 123 29.95 28.63 -19.25
CA GLU A 123 31.13 27.77 -19.48
C GLU A 123 32.32 28.60 -20.01
N PRO A 124 33.49 28.59 -19.34
CA PRO A 124 34.66 29.32 -19.80
C PRO A 124 35.32 28.63 -21.01
N ASN A 125 36.02 29.42 -21.82
CA ASN A 125 36.64 28.97 -23.07
C ASN A 125 38.10 28.48 -22.93
N ASP A 126 38.59 28.26 -21.72
CA ASP A 126 39.95 27.78 -21.44
C ASP A 126 40.13 26.32 -21.88
N GLU A 127 41.24 25.99 -22.55
CA GLU A 127 41.47 24.67 -23.19
C GLU A 127 41.41 23.49 -22.19
N GLY A 128 41.88 23.73 -20.97
CA GLY A 128 41.94 22.78 -19.87
C GLY A 128 40.67 22.70 -19.02
N TYR A 129 39.72 23.63 -19.13
CA TYR A 129 38.49 23.59 -18.34
C TYR A 129 37.68 22.27 -18.46
N PRO A 130 37.54 21.65 -19.65
CA PRO A 130 36.81 20.39 -19.79
C PRO A 130 37.36 19.22 -18.96
N ILE A 131 38.65 19.26 -18.58
CA ILE A 131 39.28 18.23 -17.72
C ILE A 131 39.31 18.63 -16.23
N GLN A 132 38.99 19.89 -15.89
CA GLN A 132 38.88 20.39 -14.52
C GLN A 132 37.57 19.97 -13.86
N TRP A 133 37.40 18.66 -13.68
CA TRP A 133 36.23 18.05 -13.04
C TRP A 133 35.87 18.70 -11.69
N HIS A 134 36.88 19.21 -10.98
CA HIS A 134 36.75 19.81 -9.66
C HIS A 134 36.00 21.15 -9.68
N LEU A 135 35.96 21.87 -10.80
CA LEU A 135 35.20 23.12 -10.98
C LEU A 135 33.80 22.89 -11.56
N GLN A 136 33.59 21.75 -12.20
CA GLN A 136 32.35 21.45 -12.91
C GLN A 136 31.17 21.26 -11.95
N GLU A 137 29.97 21.29 -12.52
CA GLU A 137 28.75 20.93 -11.82
C GLU A 137 28.83 19.50 -11.29
N GLU A 138 28.28 19.30 -10.11
CA GLU A 138 28.14 17.98 -9.53
C GLU A 138 27.17 17.11 -10.36
N ASP A 139 27.72 16.05 -10.96
CA ASP A 139 26.98 15.01 -11.67
C ASP A 139 26.99 13.76 -10.79
N TYR A 140 25.82 13.21 -10.48
CA TYR A 140 25.72 11.97 -9.71
C TYR A 140 25.90 10.72 -10.59
N GLY A 141 25.89 10.90 -11.92
CA GLY A 141 26.03 9.86 -12.94
C GLY A 141 24.85 8.90 -12.98
N ASP A 142 24.86 8.02 -13.98
CA ASP A 142 23.92 6.90 -14.12
C ASP A 142 24.49 5.65 -13.44
N PRO A 143 23.92 5.22 -12.29
CA PRO A 143 24.40 4.01 -11.59
C PRO A 143 24.24 2.75 -12.43
N ASP A 144 23.26 2.71 -13.35
CA ASP A 144 22.96 1.53 -14.17
C ASP A 144 24.06 1.25 -15.20
N ASN A 145 24.86 2.26 -15.53
CA ASN A 145 25.99 2.16 -16.47
C ASN A 145 27.37 2.18 -15.81
N ASN A 146 27.46 2.03 -14.49
CA ASN A 146 28.73 2.14 -13.74
C ASN A 146 29.41 3.52 -13.91
N ASN A 147 28.67 4.53 -14.35
CA ASN A 147 29.16 5.89 -14.50
C ASN A 147 28.93 6.62 -13.18
N PHE A 148 29.96 6.63 -12.32
CA PHE A 148 29.96 7.43 -11.11
C PHE A 148 30.26 8.87 -11.55
N GLY A 149 29.28 9.77 -11.49
CA GLY A 149 29.47 11.14 -11.98
C GLY A 149 30.54 11.94 -11.18
N SER A 150 30.66 13.23 -11.46
CA SER A 150 31.71 14.12 -10.95
C SER A 150 31.26 14.90 -9.70
N PHE A 151 32.03 14.89 -8.62
CA PHE A 151 31.75 15.64 -7.38
C PHE A 151 32.48 17.01 -7.35
N GLY A 152 32.27 17.86 -8.38
CA GLY A 152 32.88 19.21 -8.46
C GLY A 152 32.28 20.22 -7.47
N ILE A 153 32.72 21.48 -7.52
CA ILE A 153 32.30 22.55 -6.57
C ILE A 153 31.21 23.49 -7.12
N ASP A 154 30.64 23.19 -8.29
CA ASP A 154 29.65 24.05 -8.96
C ASP A 154 30.15 25.48 -9.28
N ALA A 155 31.40 25.60 -9.73
CA ALA A 155 31.99 26.92 -10.04
C ALA A 155 31.26 27.62 -11.20
N ASN A 156 30.75 26.87 -12.18
CA ASN A 156 29.95 27.39 -13.30
C ASN A 156 28.74 28.20 -12.82
N LYS A 157 28.02 27.70 -11.81
CA LYS A 157 26.88 28.39 -11.21
C LYS A 157 27.31 29.56 -10.31
N ALA A 158 28.46 29.45 -9.66
CA ALA A 158 29.03 30.53 -8.86
C ALA A 158 29.41 31.75 -9.73
N TRP A 159 29.95 31.51 -10.92
CA TRP A 159 30.34 32.56 -11.89
C TRP A 159 29.17 33.39 -12.41
N ASP A 160 27.94 32.86 -12.37
CA ASP A 160 26.73 33.65 -12.67
C ASP A 160 26.51 34.79 -11.66
N LYS A 161 27.09 34.70 -10.44
CA LYS A 161 26.95 35.70 -9.37
C LYS A 161 28.15 36.64 -9.30
N THR A 162 29.35 36.08 -9.32
CA THR A 162 30.60 36.85 -9.35
C THR A 162 31.73 35.95 -9.86
N THR A 163 32.77 36.58 -10.40
CA THR A 163 33.95 35.90 -10.95
C THR A 163 35.24 36.30 -10.23
N GLY A 164 35.12 37.02 -9.11
CA GLY A 164 36.22 37.59 -8.36
C GLY A 164 36.36 39.11 -8.54
N ASN A 165 37.21 39.70 -7.72
CA ASN A 165 37.55 41.12 -7.70
C ASN A 165 39.04 41.29 -7.37
N LYS A 166 39.77 42.07 -8.18
CA LYS A 166 41.21 42.34 -8.02
C LYS A 166 41.57 42.98 -6.69
N ASP A 167 40.63 43.67 -6.05
CA ASP A 167 40.85 44.31 -4.76
C ASP A 167 40.79 43.30 -3.59
N VAL A 168 40.38 42.05 -3.86
CA VAL A 168 40.44 40.94 -2.90
C VAL A 168 41.76 40.20 -3.09
N ILE A 169 42.60 40.23 -2.06
CA ILE A 169 43.95 39.68 -2.10
C ILE A 169 43.99 38.31 -1.42
N ILE A 170 44.48 37.30 -2.13
CA ILE A 170 44.77 35.95 -1.63
C ILE A 170 46.29 35.80 -1.54
N ALA A 171 46.83 35.74 -0.33
CA ALA A 171 48.24 35.49 -0.10
C ALA A 171 48.54 33.99 -0.18
N VAL A 172 49.46 33.62 -1.07
CA VAL A 172 49.95 32.25 -1.28
C VAL A 172 51.32 32.14 -0.61
N LEU A 173 51.38 31.43 0.52
CA LEU A 173 52.59 31.20 1.29
C LEU A 173 53.19 29.84 0.92
N ASP A 174 54.14 29.82 -0.01
CA ASP A 174 54.65 28.59 -0.63
C ASP A 174 56.11 28.73 -1.13
N ASN A 175 56.56 27.91 -2.08
CA ASN A 175 57.97 27.77 -2.49
C ASN A 175 58.40 28.56 -3.75
N GLY A 176 57.57 29.51 -4.20
CA GLY A 176 57.81 30.32 -5.39
C GLY A 176 56.75 30.11 -6.46
N VAL A 177 56.62 31.07 -7.38
CA VAL A 177 55.67 31.03 -8.49
C VAL A 177 56.33 31.48 -9.79
N GLU A 178 56.01 30.80 -10.89
CA GLU A 178 56.26 31.34 -12.23
C GLU A 178 55.24 32.47 -12.46
N TYR A 179 55.56 33.65 -11.96
CA TYR A 179 54.66 34.81 -11.93
C TYR A 179 54.35 35.36 -13.33
N ASP A 180 55.22 35.10 -14.30
CA ASP A 180 55.05 35.42 -15.71
C ASP A 180 54.31 34.33 -16.51
N HIS A 181 53.89 33.23 -15.86
CA HIS A 181 53.07 32.20 -16.49
C HIS A 181 51.84 32.83 -17.14
N GLU A 182 51.56 32.47 -18.40
CA GLU A 182 50.54 33.14 -19.24
C GLU A 182 49.14 33.18 -18.60
N ASP A 183 48.83 32.14 -17.82
CA ASP A 183 47.57 31.99 -17.09
C ASP A 183 47.52 32.64 -15.69
N LEU A 184 48.66 33.05 -15.12
CA LEU A 184 48.75 33.63 -13.77
C LEU A 184 49.03 35.13 -13.77
N SER A 185 49.87 35.61 -14.69
CA SER A 185 50.41 36.97 -14.71
C SER A 185 49.36 38.07 -14.53
N LYS A 186 48.15 37.91 -15.07
CA LYS A 186 47.09 38.93 -14.94
C LYS A 186 46.55 39.11 -13.52
N ASN A 187 46.64 38.06 -12.71
CA ASN A 187 46.10 38.01 -11.35
C ASN A 187 47.19 38.05 -10.28
N ILE A 188 48.48 38.17 -10.62
CA ILE A 188 49.50 38.43 -9.61
C ILE A 188 49.27 39.81 -9.00
N TRP A 189 49.38 39.89 -7.68
CA TRP A 189 49.25 41.13 -6.93
C TRP A 189 50.48 42.01 -7.16
N VAL A 190 50.23 43.30 -7.33
CA VAL A 190 51.25 44.35 -7.37
C VAL A 190 51.09 45.18 -6.10
N ASN A 191 52.16 45.35 -5.34
CA ASN A 191 52.19 46.18 -4.14
C ASN A 191 51.97 47.64 -4.52
N PRO A 192 50.82 48.26 -4.17
CA PRO A 192 50.56 49.66 -4.51
C PRO A 192 51.53 50.64 -3.82
N GLY A 193 52.28 50.17 -2.83
CA GLY A 193 53.33 50.92 -2.16
C GLY A 193 54.65 50.99 -2.93
N GLU A 194 54.90 50.02 -3.83
CA GLU A 194 56.11 49.89 -4.64
C GLU A 194 55.84 50.11 -6.15
N ASP A 195 54.57 50.24 -6.56
CA ASP A 195 54.12 50.67 -7.90
C ASP A 195 54.23 52.21 -8.02
N ILE A 196 55.41 52.70 -8.41
CA ILE A 196 55.81 54.10 -8.30
C ILE A 196 55.01 54.97 -9.27
N ASP A 197 54.72 54.44 -10.45
CA ASP A 197 54.02 55.17 -11.50
C ASP A 197 52.50 54.89 -11.54
N GLY A 198 52.05 53.86 -10.83
CA GLY A 198 50.66 53.49 -10.61
C GLY A 198 50.02 52.75 -11.79
N ASP A 199 50.83 52.15 -12.67
CA ASP A 199 50.37 51.43 -13.85
C ASP A 199 49.95 49.98 -13.57
N GLY A 200 50.43 49.41 -12.45
CA GLY A 200 50.13 48.06 -11.99
C GLY A 200 50.67 46.95 -12.91
N GLU A 201 51.75 47.22 -13.65
CA GLU A 201 52.47 46.25 -14.48
C GLU A 201 53.48 45.44 -13.62
N LEU A 202 53.59 44.13 -13.89
CA LEU A 202 54.47 43.24 -13.12
C LEU A 202 55.97 43.43 -13.40
N TRP A 203 56.28 44.03 -14.55
CA TRP A 203 57.62 44.08 -15.13
C TRP A 203 58.02 45.50 -15.46
N ASP A 204 57.85 46.39 -14.50
CA ASP A 204 58.41 47.73 -14.58
C ASP A 204 59.78 47.80 -13.90
N LEU A 205 60.78 48.26 -14.66
CA LEU A 205 62.12 48.50 -14.11
C LEU A 205 62.14 49.78 -13.28
N ASP A 206 61.21 50.71 -13.50
CA ASP A 206 61.12 51.94 -12.73
C ASP A 206 60.66 51.64 -11.29
N ASP A 207 59.88 50.57 -11.06
CA ASP A 207 59.44 50.04 -9.76
C ASP A 207 60.49 49.21 -9.01
N MET A 208 61.68 48.97 -9.60
CA MET A 208 62.80 48.27 -8.94
C MET A 208 63.98 49.21 -8.70
N ASN A 209 63.76 50.21 -7.85
CA ASN A 209 64.71 51.32 -7.66
C ASN A 209 65.74 51.04 -6.54
N GLY A 210 65.62 49.93 -5.81
CA GLY A 210 66.47 49.53 -4.69
C GLY A 210 66.13 50.23 -3.37
N ILE A 211 64.92 50.77 -3.23
CA ILE A 211 64.39 51.48 -2.07
C ILE A 211 63.15 50.73 -1.57
N ASP A 212 62.89 50.84 -0.27
CA ASP A 212 61.64 50.40 0.36
C ASP A 212 60.75 51.66 0.41
N ASP A 213 59.92 51.84 -0.62
CA ASP A 213 59.18 53.08 -0.88
C ASP A 213 57.97 53.21 0.08
N ASP A 214 57.36 52.09 0.47
CA ASP A 214 56.26 52.06 1.45
C ASP A 214 56.73 52.00 2.93
N ASN A 215 58.04 51.82 3.15
CA ASN A 215 58.70 51.67 4.46
C ASN A 215 58.15 50.48 5.28
N ASN A 216 57.74 49.39 4.62
CA ASN A 216 57.28 48.16 5.25
C ASN A 216 58.43 47.26 5.74
N GLY A 217 59.69 47.59 5.36
CA GLY A 217 60.90 46.85 5.72
C GLY A 217 61.45 45.94 4.61
N TYR A 218 60.82 45.91 3.43
CA TYR A 218 61.09 44.99 2.33
C TYR A 218 61.33 45.78 1.04
N VAL A 219 62.59 45.84 0.60
CA VAL A 219 63.01 46.63 -0.57
C VAL A 219 62.48 46.03 -1.89
N ASP A 220 61.82 46.85 -2.71
CA ASP A 220 61.28 46.48 -4.02
C ASP A 220 60.38 45.22 -3.97
N ASP A 221 59.50 45.07 -2.97
CA ASP A 221 58.61 43.91 -2.81
C ASP A 221 57.35 43.97 -3.69
N VAL A 222 57.52 44.44 -4.94
CA VAL A 222 56.48 44.74 -5.95
C VAL A 222 55.47 43.61 -6.13
N MET A 223 55.90 42.34 -6.12
CA MET A 223 55.01 41.18 -6.31
C MET A 223 54.87 40.30 -5.06
N GLY A 224 55.46 40.75 -3.95
CA GLY A 224 55.63 40.01 -2.72
C GLY A 224 57.10 39.76 -2.35
N TRP A 225 57.33 38.93 -1.35
CA TRP A 225 58.64 38.80 -0.70
C TRP A 225 59.12 37.35 -0.54
N ASN A 226 60.43 37.15 -0.67
CA ASN A 226 61.08 35.87 -0.40
C ASN A 226 61.77 35.88 0.95
N PHE A 227 61.08 35.33 1.97
CA PHE A 227 61.60 35.20 3.32
C PHE A 227 62.74 34.18 3.44
N SER A 228 62.80 33.19 2.54
CA SER A 228 63.90 32.21 2.54
C SER A 228 65.23 32.81 2.10
N ALA A 229 65.20 33.69 1.11
CA ALA A 229 66.39 34.33 0.54
C ALA A 229 66.62 35.76 1.04
N GLY A 230 65.64 36.38 1.69
CA GLY A 230 65.68 37.77 2.17
C GLY A 230 65.75 38.78 1.02
N ASN A 231 64.96 38.59 -0.03
CA ASN A 231 64.90 39.47 -1.21
C ASN A 231 63.54 39.42 -1.91
N ASN A 232 63.37 40.19 -2.98
CA ASN A 232 62.14 40.25 -3.79
C ASN A 232 62.04 39.18 -4.90
N ASN A 233 62.92 38.17 -4.94
CA ASN A 233 62.86 37.14 -5.96
C ASN A 233 61.81 36.07 -5.59
N ILE A 234 60.63 36.18 -6.18
CA ILE A 234 59.52 35.25 -5.97
C ILE A 234 59.52 34.01 -6.89
N SER A 235 60.49 33.90 -7.79
CA SER A 235 60.59 32.79 -8.76
C SER A 235 60.80 31.45 -8.04
N PRO A 236 60.27 30.34 -8.58
CA PRO A 236 60.52 29.02 -8.03
C PRO A 236 62.00 28.67 -8.17
N ASN A 237 62.51 27.88 -7.23
CA ASN A 237 63.85 27.32 -7.36
C ASN A 237 63.82 26.18 -8.41
N PRO A 238 64.60 26.26 -9.51
CA PRO A 238 64.57 25.25 -10.58
C PRO A 238 64.95 23.82 -10.15
N GLN A 239 65.49 23.65 -8.94
CA GLN A 239 65.83 22.33 -8.38
C GLN A 239 64.69 21.69 -7.59
N ASN A 240 63.62 22.44 -7.31
CA ASN A 240 62.48 21.99 -6.51
C ASN A 240 61.26 21.73 -7.40
N ILE A 241 60.28 20.99 -6.85
CA ILE A 241 58.96 20.91 -7.47
C ILE A 241 58.31 22.30 -7.35
N PRO A 242 57.77 22.89 -8.44
CA PRO A 242 57.17 24.23 -8.42
C PRO A 242 55.77 24.22 -7.79
N HIS A 243 55.73 23.89 -6.50
CA HIS A 243 54.51 23.70 -5.74
C HIS A 243 53.71 25.00 -5.60
N GLY A 244 54.37 26.14 -5.39
CA GLY A 244 53.70 27.45 -5.31
C GLY A 244 53.07 27.89 -6.64
N THR A 245 53.68 27.56 -7.79
CA THR A 245 53.03 27.72 -9.10
C THR A 245 51.75 26.91 -9.18
N MET A 246 51.79 25.63 -8.79
CA MET A 246 50.63 24.73 -8.79
C MET A 246 49.52 25.19 -7.84
N VAL A 247 49.87 25.72 -6.66
CA VAL A 247 48.92 26.28 -5.68
C VAL A 247 48.29 27.56 -6.21
N SER A 248 49.08 28.43 -6.84
CA SER A 248 48.62 29.68 -7.45
C SER A 248 47.66 29.43 -8.62
N GLY A 249 47.89 28.40 -9.44
CA GLY A 249 46.97 27.98 -10.50
C GLY A 249 45.57 27.66 -9.97
N VAL A 250 45.49 26.90 -8.88
CA VAL A 250 44.20 26.60 -8.24
C VAL A 250 43.56 27.85 -7.63
N ALA A 251 44.37 28.72 -7.02
CA ALA A 251 43.89 29.92 -6.33
C ALA A 251 43.38 31.02 -7.29
N GLY A 252 43.96 31.16 -8.49
CA GLY A 252 43.66 32.30 -9.35
C GLY A 252 44.18 32.25 -10.79
N ALA A 253 44.27 31.08 -11.44
CA ALA A 253 44.42 31.03 -12.90
C ALA A 253 43.33 31.84 -13.61
N SER A 254 43.66 32.48 -14.73
CA SER A 254 42.84 33.49 -15.39
C SER A 254 41.70 32.85 -16.20
N THR A 255 40.49 32.86 -15.65
CA THR A 255 39.34 32.19 -16.27
C THR A 255 38.80 32.91 -17.52
N ASN A 256 38.41 32.13 -18.53
CA ASN A 256 37.81 32.54 -19.79
C ASN A 256 38.72 33.44 -20.65
N ASN A 257 40.02 33.12 -20.70
CA ASN A 257 41.05 33.86 -21.43
C ASN A 257 41.55 33.13 -22.70
N GLU A 258 40.93 32.01 -23.07
CA GLU A 258 41.31 31.09 -24.17
C GLU A 258 42.61 30.29 -23.95
N ILE A 259 43.18 30.33 -22.75
CA ILE A 259 44.49 29.77 -22.41
C ILE A 259 44.32 28.84 -21.21
N GLY A 260 44.99 27.69 -21.23
CA GLY A 260 45.22 26.96 -19.99
C GLY A 260 43.97 26.50 -19.23
N ILE A 261 43.91 26.85 -17.95
CA ILE A 261 42.92 26.37 -16.98
C ILE A 261 42.15 27.54 -16.34
N ALA A 262 41.01 27.23 -15.74
CA ALA A 262 40.23 28.18 -14.96
C ALA A 262 40.51 28.07 -13.46
N SER A 263 40.20 29.14 -12.72
CA SER A 263 40.04 29.12 -11.26
C SER A 263 38.70 29.72 -10.85
N VAL A 264 38.15 29.26 -9.72
CA VAL A 264 36.86 29.74 -9.19
C VAL A 264 36.88 31.25 -8.91
N SER A 265 38.03 31.84 -8.59
CA SER A 265 38.21 33.30 -8.39
C SER A 265 39.10 33.96 -9.45
N GLY A 266 39.27 33.33 -10.61
CA GLY A 266 40.21 33.72 -11.66
C GLY A 266 39.84 34.95 -12.50
N GLY A 267 38.66 35.52 -12.32
CA GLY A 267 38.14 36.57 -13.20
C GLY A 267 37.29 36.02 -14.34
N TRP A 268 37.10 36.81 -15.39
CA TRP A 268 36.40 36.37 -16.61
C TRP A 268 36.87 37.16 -17.82
N GLY A 269 37.65 36.53 -18.71
CA GLY A 269 38.23 37.17 -19.89
C GLY A 269 39.15 38.32 -19.54
N THR A 270 38.73 39.56 -19.83
CA THR A 270 39.53 40.75 -19.52
C THR A 270 39.30 41.26 -18.09
N LYS A 271 38.30 40.73 -17.37
CA LYS A 271 38.02 41.12 -15.98
C LYS A 271 38.95 40.34 -15.06
N LYS A 272 39.85 41.03 -14.36
CA LYS A 272 40.76 40.44 -13.35
C LYS A 272 39.97 39.79 -12.20
N GLY A 273 40.48 38.66 -11.73
CA GLY A 273 39.98 37.89 -10.59
C GLY A 273 40.48 38.44 -9.26
N CYS A 274 40.50 37.62 -8.22
CA CYS A 274 41.23 37.93 -6.99
C CYS A 274 42.74 38.03 -7.27
N SER A 275 43.41 38.98 -6.62
CA SER A 275 44.86 39.16 -6.79
C SER A 275 45.64 38.19 -5.90
N LEU A 276 46.75 37.64 -6.40
CA LEU A 276 47.58 36.65 -5.73
C LEU A 276 48.87 37.29 -5.22
N MET A 277 48.98 37.47 -3.91
CA MET A 277 50.20 37.95 -3.24
C MET A 277 51.13 36.76 -2.96
N GLN A 278 52.39 36.86 -3.37
CA GLN A 278 53.31 35.73 -3.33
C GLN A 278 54.30 35.88 -2.19
N VAL A 279 54.27 34.95 -1.24
CA VAL A 279 55.13 35.01 -0.05
C VAL A 279 55.95 33.73 0.06
N ILE A 280 57.26 33.83 -0.16
CA ILE A 280 58.08 32.64 -0.41
C ILE A 280 58.78 32.17 0.86
N LEU A 281 58.50 30.92 1.24
CA LEU A 281 59.00 30.28 2.46
C LEU A 281 60.19 29.32 2.22
N GLY A 282 60.58 29.08 0.97
CA GLY A 282 61.72 28.22 0.61
C GLY A 282 61.33 26.77 0.30
N GLU A 283 62.12 25.78 0.73
CA GLU A 283 61.86 24.36 0.44
C GLU A 283 60.56 23.83 1.07
N ALA A 284 60.15 22.60 0.69
CA ALA A 284 58.87 21.98 1.06
C ALA A 284 58.59 21.86 2.58
N ILE A 285 59.59 22.07 3.43
CA ILE A 285 59.43 22.23 4.88
C ILE A 285 60.10 23.55 5.27
N PRO A 286 59.34 24.64 5.38
CA PRO A 286 59.91 25.94 5.69
C PRO A 286 60.42 25.99 7.12
N ASN A 287 61.43 26.83 7.36
CA ASN A 287 61.90 27.11 8.72
C ASN A 287 60.77 27.82 9.48
N THR A 288 60.39 27.34 10.67
CA THR A 288 59.24 27.91 11.39
C THR A 288 59.46 29.38 11.75
N SER A 289 60.72 29.81 11.91
CA SER A 289 61.10 31.20 12.22
C SER A 289 60.91 32.22 11.09
N ILE A 290 60.42 31.79 9.93
CA ILE A 290 60.07 32.71 8.84
C ILE A 290 58.59 32.62 8.47
N VAL A 291 57.86 31.63 8.99
CA VAL A 291 56.44 31.42 8.68
C VAL A 291 55.58 32.41 9.43
N ASP A 292 55.92 32.70 10.68
CA ASP A 292 55.28 33.74 11.50
C ASP A 292 55.44 35.14 10.87
N ASP A 293 56.68 35.52 10.52
CA ASP A 293 56.96 36.80 9.85
C ASP A 293 56.22 36.91 8.49
N ALA A 294 56.18 35.82 7.72
CA ALA A 294 55.47 35.77 6.44
C ALA A 294 53.95 35.93 6.56
N ILE A 295 53.33 35.31 7.57
CA ILE A 295 51.89 35.46 7.85
C ILE A 295 51.58 36.91 8.24
N ILE A 296 52.42 37.51 9.09
CA ILE A 296 52.27 38.90 9.52
C ILE A 296 52.43 39.85 8.33
N TYR A 297 53.44 39.64 7.49
CA TYR A 297 53.67 40.41 6.26
C TYR A 297 52.46 40.38 5.34
N ALA A 298 51.90 39.20 5.07
CA ALA A 298 50.72 39.07 4.23
C ALA A 298 49.51 39.85 4.80
N ALA A 299 49.27 39.72 6.10
CA ALA A 299 48.19 40.43 6.78
C ALA A 299 48.37 41.96 6.76
N GLN A 300 49.60 42.43 7.00
CA GLN A 300 49.93 43.86 6.99
C GLN A 300 49.81 44.49 5.60
N ASN A 301 50.13 43.73 4.55
CA ASN A 301 49.96 44.16 3.16
C ASN A 301 48.53 43.94 2.62
N GLY A 302 47.56 43.69 3.50
CA GLY A 302 46.14 43.75 3.18
C GLY A 302 45.55 42.45 2.61
N ALA A 303 46.21 41.31 2.80
CA ALA A 303 45.63 40.03 2.41
C ALA A 303 44.27 39.80 3.07
N ASN A 304 43.23 39.53 2.29
CA ASN A 304 41.92 39.16 2.82
C ASN A 304 41.88 37.68 3.18
N ILE A 305 42.58 36.85 2.40
CA ILE A 305 42.71 35.41 2.61
C ILE A 305 44.18 35.03 2.58
N ILE A 306 44.59 34.16 3.51
CA ILE A 306 45.93 33.57 3.55
C ILE A 306 45.78 32.06 3.34
N THR A 307 46.49 31.47 2.37
CA THR A 307 46.49 30.02 2.18
C THR A 307 47.85 29.40 2.48
N LEU A 308 47.85 28.36 3.31
CA LEU A 308 49.02 27.62 3.76
C LEU A 308 48.90 26.15 3.32
N SER A 309 49.65 25.79 2.28
CA SER A 309 49.61 24.46 1.65
C SER A 309 50.74 23.53 2.09
N HIS A 310 51.29 23.77 3.30
CA HIS A 310 52.36 22.99 3.91
C HIS A 310 51.95 22.46 5.30
N SER A 311 52.74 21.52 5.81
CA SER A 311 52.60 20.97 7.16
C SER A 311 53.91 21.08 7.92
N GLN A 312 53.85 21.36 9.22
CA GLN A 312 55.02 21.40 10.09
C GLN A 312 54.90 20.40 11.24
N LYS A 313 56.05 20.04 11.82
CA LYS A 313 56.11 19.05 12.90
C LYS A 313 56.10 19.75 14.27
N GLY A 314 55.02 19.53 15.01
CA GLY A 314 54.83 20.13 16.32
C GLY A 314 54.22 21.52 16.22
N GLU A 315 53.55 21.95 17.28
CA GLU A 315 53.01 23.30 17.42
C GLU A 315 54.15 24.29 17.67
N ASP A 316 54.01 25.50 17.13
CA ASP A 316 54.96 26.61 17.30
C ASP A 316 54.18 27.85 17.77
N GLU A 317 54.51 28.36 18.95
CA GLU A 317 53.80 29.48 19.59
C GLU A 317 53.89 30.76 18.75
N ALA A 318 54.99 30.99 18.04
CA ALA A 318 55.14 32.19 17.20
C ALA A 318 54.21 32.12 15.98
N VAL A 319 54.12 30.96 15.34
CA VAL A 319 53.21 30.73 14.21
C VAL A 319 51.75 30.80 14.67
N GLU A 320 51.41 30.26 15.83
CA GLU A 320 50.05 30.33 16.40
C GLU A 320 49.63 31.79 16.64
N ASN A 321 50.54 32.59 17.22
CA ASN A 321 50.29 34.01 17.47
C ASN A 321 50.17 34.81 16.17
N ALA A 322 50.98 34.49 15.15
CA ALA A 322 50.87 35.12 13.84
C ALA A 322 49.53 34.82 13.16
N ILE A 323 49.07 33.55 13.19
CA ILE A 323 47.73 33.15 12.70
C ILE A 323 46.64 33.91 13.44
N ASN A 324 46.72 33.95 14.77
CA ASN A 324 45.74 34.64 15.60
C ASN A 324 45.74 36.15 15.36
N MET A 325 46.90 36.76 15.12
CA MET A 325 47.02 38.17 14.79
C MET A 325 46.40 38.46 13.41
N ALA A 326 46.75 37.68 12.39
CA ALA A 326 46.16 37.81 11.06
C ALA A 326 44.62 37.69 11.12
N TYR A 327 44.10 36.70 11.86
CA TYR A 327 42.67 36.47 12.00
C TYR A 327 41.96 37.57 12.82
N ASN A 328 42.41 37.84 14.04
CA ASN A 328 41.67 38.67 14.99
C ASN A 328 41.93 40.18 14.83
N GLU A 329 43.14 40.57 14.41
CA GLU A 329 43.53 41.99 14.33
C GLU A 329 43.42 42.54 12.91
N TYR A 330 43.83 41.77 11.91
CA TYR A 330 43.79 42.19 10.49
C TYR A 330 42.57 41.66 9.73
N GLY A 331 41.78 40.76 10.33
CA GLY A 331 40.55 40.25 9.72
C GLY A 331 40.77 39.27 8.56
N CYS A 332 41.96 38.69 8.44
CA CYS A 332 42.29 37.72 7.40
C CYS A 332 41.55 36.39 7.65
N PHE A 333 41.10 35.74 6.58
CA PHE A 333 40.64 34.35 6.65
C PHE A 333 41.79 33.41 6.30
N VAL A 334 42.20 32.55 7.25
CA VAL A 334 43.38 31.68 7.10
C VAL A 334 42.93 30.26 6.75
N VAL A 335 43.41 29.71 5.64
CA VAL A 335 43.01 28.40 5.10
C VAL A 335 44.21 27.46 4.99
N CYS A 336 44.11 26.28 5.61
CA CYS A 336 45.25 25.37 5.74
C CYS A 336 44.93 23.97 5.23
N ALA A 337 45.91 23.36 4.55
CA ALA A 337 45.82 21.98 4.12
C ALA A 337 45.90 21.02 5.33
N SER A 338 44.95 20.09 5.49
CA SER A 338 44.88 19.25 6.70
C SER A 338 46.01 18.22 6.85
N GLY A 339 46.76 17.98 5.77
CA GLY A 339 47.86 17.02 5.69
C GLY A 339 47.56 15.86 4.75
N ASN A 340 48.62 15.26 4.19
CA ASN A 340 48.55 14.16 3.23
C ASN A 340 48.96 12.84 3.92
N GLY A 341 47.99 12.10 4.48
CA GLY A 341 48.24 10.82 5.14
C GLY A 341 48.82 9.74 4.22
N ASP A 342 49.25 8.62 4.81
CA ASP A 342 49.90 7.52 4.08
C ASP A 342 48.96 6.97 2.97
N PRO A 343 49.41 6.94 1.70
CA PRO A 343 48.59 6.48 0.58
C PRO A 343 48.27 4.98 0.60
N TYR A 344 49.00 4.16 1.37
CA TYR A 344 48.86 2.69 1.43
C TYR A 344 48.13 2.16 2.67
N TYR A 345 48.19 2.85 3.82
CA TYR A 345 47.79 2.25 5.09
C TYR A 345 46.41 2.65 5.65
N HIS A 346 45.66 3.58 5.04
CA HIS A 346 44.34 4.01 5.57
C HIS A 346 44.32 4.37 7.06
N THR A 347 45.48 4.64 7.69
CA THR A 347 45.58 4.91 9.13
C THR A 347 45.43 6.39 9.39
N ASN A 348 44.45 6.75 10.24
CA ASN A 348 44.16 8.05 10.85
C ASN A 348 45.38 8.99 10.95
N THR A 349 45.63 9.78 9.91
CA THR A 349 46.39 11.01 10.08
C THR A 349 45.46 12.03 10.74
N ILE A 350 45.89 12.55 11.90
CA ILE A 350 45.23 13.69 12.52
C ILE A 350 45.45 14.95 11.66
N VAL A 351 44.59 15.95 11.78
CA VAL A 351 44.84 17.28 11.20
C VAL A 351 46.21 17.78 11.67
N GLN A 352 47.10 18.12 10.73
CA GLN A 352 48.48 18.52 11.01
C GLN A 352 48.58 20.02 11.27
N TYR A 353 49.57 20.44 12.07
CA TYR A 353 49.88 21.85 12.27
C TYR A 353 50.49 22.46 10.98
N PRO A 354 50.18 23.70 10.56
CA PRO A 354 49.35 24.70 11.24
C PRO A 354 47.82 24.53 11.09
N ALA A 355 47.33 23.59 10.28
CA ALA A 355 45.88 23.42 10.08
C ALA A 355 45.11 23.07 11.36
N SER A 356 45.76 22.52 12.38
CA SER A 356 45.14 22.26 13.68
C SER A 356 45.04 23.49 14.60
N ALA A 357 45.60 24.64 14.21
CA ALA A 357 45.45 25.90 14.94
C ALA A 357 43.97 26.34 14.97
N GLU A 358 43.54 27.00 16.05
CA GLU A 358 42.12 27.36 16.26
C GLU A 358 41.56 28.25 15.14
N ASN A 359 42.34 29.24 14.71
CA ASN A 359 41.97 30.21 13.68
C ASN A 359 42.41 29.81 12.27
N CYS A 360 42.76 28.54 12.06
CA CYS A 360 42.99 27.97 10.73
C CYS A 360 41.79 27.17 10.25
N PHE A 361 41.37 27.43 9.01
CA PHE A 361 40.32 26.67 8.37
C PHE A 361 40.91 25.41 7.72
N ALA A 362 40.89 24.29 8.44
CA ALA A 362 41.49 23.03 7.99
C ALA A 362 40.68 22.34 6.88
N VAL A 363 41.34 22.03 5.76
CA VAL A 363 40.70 21.47 4.56
C VAL A 363 41.23 20.07 4.23
N ALA A 364 40.33 19.09 4.23
CA ALA A 364 40.58 17.72 3.76
C ALA A 364 40.43 17.61 2.23
N ARG A 365 40.97 16.54 1.65
CA ARG A 365 40.83 16.26 0.21
C ARG A 365 39.83 15.15 -0.12
N ASN A 366 39.00 15.38 -1.14
CA ASN A 366 38.19 14.33 -1.80
C ASN A 366 38.59 14.10 -3.27
N ASN A 367 38.19 12.94 -3.82
CA ASN A 367 38.34 12.64 -5.24
C ASN A 367 37.07 12.91 -6.06
N LYS A 368 37.14 12.67 -7.38
CA LYS A 368 36.02 12.83 -8.33
C LYS A 368 34.73 12.10 -7.96
N LYS A 369 34.81 11.06 -7.14
CA LYS A 369 33.67 10.27 -6.66
C LYS A 369 33.16 10.70 -5.27
N GLY A 370 33.62 11.86 -4.78
CA GLY A 370 33.30 12.36 -3.46
C GLY A 370 33.91 11.54 -2.32
N VAL A 371 34.98 10.77 -2.56
CA VAL A 371 35.61 9.97 -1.50
C VAL A 371 36.70 10.76 -0.79
N VAL A 372 36.57 10.96 0.53
CA VAL A 372 37.64 11.52 1.37
C VAL A 372 38.61 10.41 1.78
N ARG A 373 39.89 10.60 1.47
CA ARG A 373 40.94 9.61 1.75
C ARG A 373 42.34 10.24 1.79
N SER A 374 43.26 9.57 2.47
CA SER A 374 44.68 9.93 2.53
C SER A 374 44.88 11.40 2.97
N THR A 375 44.16 11.85 3.99
CA THR A 375 44.15 13.25 4.44
C THR A 375 44.08 13.37 5.96
N GLY A 376 44.43 14.51 6.53
CA GLY A 376 44.23 14.79 7.95
C GLY A 376 42.75 14.81 8.33
N THR A 377 42.39 14.08 9.38
CA THR A 377 41.03 13.92 9.92
C THR A 377 41.04 14.13 11.42
N GLY A 378 39.92 14.49 12.05
CA GLY A 378 39.82 14.72 13.49
C GLY A 378 39.18 16.05 13.85
N GLU A 379 39.19 16.35 15.15
CA GLU A 379 38.46 17.45 15.79
C GLU A 379 38.63 18.84 15.14
N GLY A 380 39.81 19.13 14.60
CA GLY A 380 40.11 20.42 13.97
C GLY A 380 39.70 20.53 12.49
N LEU A 381 39.16 19.47 11.88
CA LEU A 381 38.83 19.47 10.45
C LEU A 381 37.58 20.34 10.18
N MET A 382 37.63 21.28 9.23
CA MET A 382 36.46 22.13 8.93
C MET A 382 35.60 21.59 7.80
N LEU A 383 36.17 21.26 6.64
CA LEU A 383 35.44 20.64 5.52
C LEU A 383 36.40 19.90 4.57
N ALA A 384 35.85 19.24 3.55
CA ALA A 384 36.60 18.63 2.45
C ALA A 384 36.39 19.39 1.12
N ALA A 385 37.43 19.46 0.30
CA ALA A 385 37.35 19.98 -1.07
C ALA A 385 38.12 19.08 -2.05
N PRO A 386 37.89 19.18 -3.37
CA PRO A 386 38.61 18.35 -4.33
C PRO A 386 40.13 18.45 -4.18
N GLY A 387 40.83 17.31 -4.25
CA GLY A 387 42.29 17.26 -4.08
C GLY A 387 42.96 16.02 -4.68
N PHE A 388 42.25 15.30 -5.56
CA PHE A 388 42.82 14.23 -6.38
C PHE A 388 42.59 14.53 -7.87
N GLU A 389 43.57 14.26 -8.72
CA GLU A 389 43.49 14.50 -10.16
C GLU A 389 43.11 15.96 -10.47
N ILE A 390 43.79 16.91 -9.82
CA ILE A 390 43.56 18.35 -9.99
C ILE A 390 44.50 18.88 -11.06
N SER A 391 43.94 19.30 -12.19
CA SER A 391 44.68 20.01 -13.25
C SER A 391 45.00 21.43 -12.79
N THR A 392 46.27 21.81 -12.82
CA THR A 392 46.78 23.13 -12.41
C THR A 392 48.01 23.55 -13.23
N THR A 393 48.48 24.78 -13.06
CA THR A 393 49.69 25.32 -13.70
C THR A 393 50.97 24.66 -13.18
N ALA A 394 52.00 24.66 -14.01
CA ALA A 394 53.34 24.13 -13.76
C ALA A 394 54.37 25.00 -14.50
N GLU A 395 55.67 24.80 -14.23
CA GLU A 395 56.74 25.62 -14.82
C GLU A 395 56.81 25.54 -16.36
N ASN A 396 57.31 26.61 -16.98
CA ASN A 396 57.51 26.79 -18.42
C ASN A 396 56.19 26.86 -19.19
N ASP A 397 55.25 27.68 -18.72
CA ASP A 397 53.91 27.86 -19.31
C ASP A 397 53.21 26.51 -19.54
N SER A 398 53.27 25.62 -18.56
CA SER A 398 52.78 24.25 -18.68
C SER A 398 51.74 23.91 -17.62
N TYR A 399 51.12 22.73 -17.75
CA TYR A 399 50.04 22.29 -16.87
C TYR A 399 50.27 20.84 -16.45
N ASP A 400 49.91 20.51 -15.22
CA ASP A 400 50.05 19.16 -14.67
C ASP A 400 48.83 18.74 -13.82
N ILE A 401 48.67 17.44 -13.61
CA ILE A 401 47.60 16.83 -12.82
C ILE A 401 48.17 16.29 -11.51
N VAL A 402 47.81 16.93 -10.40
CA VAL A 402 48.41 16.67 -9.09
C VAL A 402 47.40 16.20 -8.04
N ASN A 403 47.92 15.69 -6.91
CA ASN A 403 47.11 15.18 -5.80
C ASN A 403 47.63 15.73 -4.46
N GLY A 404 46.78 16.37 -3.68
CA GLY A 404 47.20 17.00 -2.41
C GLY A 404 46.06 17.73 -1.71
N SER A 405 46.01 17.70 -0.38
CA SER A 405 45.24 18.71 0.38
C SER A 405 45.76 20.12 0.10
N SER A 406 47.00 20.24 -0.36
CA SER A 406 47.63 21.44 -0.91
C SER A 406 46.93 22.01 -2.16
N MET A 407 46.05 21.25 -2.82
CA MET A 407 45.15 21.77 -3.87
C MET A 407 43.74 22.05 -3.34
N SER A 408 43.34 21.39 -2.25
CA SER A 408 42.04 21.61 -1.62
C SER A 408 41.99 22.94 -0.86
N ALA A 409 43.05 23.27 -0.11
CA ALA A 409 43.18 24.54 0.62
C ALA A 409 43.09 25.79 -0.28
N PRO A 410 43.88 25.93 -1.37
CA PRO A 410 43.76 27.09 -2.26
C PRO A 410 42.42 27.18 -2.97
N MET A 411 41.71 26.05 -3.19
CA MET A 411 40.37 26.07 -3.78
C MET A 411 39.30 26.59 -2.82
N VAL A 412 39.43 26.28 -1.52
CA VAL A 412 38.63 26.92 -0.48
C VAL A 412 39.00 28.39 -0.32
N ALA A 413 40.29 28.74 -0.37
CA ALA A 413 40.77 30.13 -0.32
C ALA A 413 40.23 30.96 -1.50
N ALA A 414 40.25 30.41 -2.71
CA ALA A 414 39.66 31.00 -3.91
C ALA A 414 38.14 31.20 -3.77
N THR A 415 37.43 30.20 -3.23
CA THR A 415 35.98 30.32 -2.96
C THR A 415 35.70 31.38 -1.88
N ALA A 416 36.54 31.48 -0.84
CA ALA A 416 36.48 32.55 0.15
C ALA A 416 36.71 33.93 -0.48
N GLY A 417 37.70 34.06 -1.37
CA GLY A 417 37.93 35.27 -2.16
C GLY A 417 36.71 35.64 -3.02
N LEU A 418 36.02 34.65 -3.57
CA LEU A 418 34.78 34.86 -4.30
C LEU A 418 33.63 35.35 -3.40
N ILE A 419 33.50 34.77 -2.19
CA ILE A 419 32.55 35.24 -1.17
C ILE A 419 32.82 36.71 -0.83
N VAL A 420 34.07 37.07 -0.49
CA VAL A 420 34.44 38.45 -0.15
C VAL A 420 34.26 39.40 -1.34
N SER A 421 34.52 38.93 -2.57
CA SER A 421 34.27 39.71 -3.79
C SER A 421 32.79 40.04 -3.97
N TYR A 422 31.90 39.12 -3.61
CA TYR A 422 30.44 39.32 -3.68
C TYR A 422 29.91 40.06 -2.45
N HIS A 423 30.55 39.87 -1.29
CA HIS A 423 30.20 40.42 0.01
C HIS A 423 31.41 41.11 0.66
N PRO A 424 31.77 42.32 0.20
CA PRO A 424 32.92 43.05 0.75
C PRO A 424 32.70 43.49 2.21
N ASP A 425 31.47 43.36 2.73
CA ASP A 425 31.07 43.64 4.10
C ASP A 425 31.25 42.46 5.07
N PHE A 426 31.57 41.26 4.56
CA PHE A 426 31.70 40.07 5.41
C PHE A 426 33.02 40.04 6.16
N THR A 427 32.94 39.67 7.43
CA THR A 427 34.12 39.37 8.26
C THR A 427 34.66 37.97 7.94
N ASN A 428 35.88 37.67 8.36
CA ASN A 428 36.44 36.33 8.28
C ASN A 428 35.61 35.26 9.02
N GLU A 429 34.94 35.61 10.11
CA GLU A 429 33.98 34.73 10.80
C GLU A 429 32.71 34.51 9.96
N ASP A 430 32.20 35.53 9.26
CA ASP A 430 31.07 35.35 8.34
C ASP A 430 31.45 34.42 7.18
N VAL A 431 32.65 34.57 6.62
CA VAL A 431 33.17 33.68 5.56
C VAL A 431 33.29 32.24 6.07
N LYS A 432 33.90 32.02 7.24
CA LYS A 432 33.97 30.71 7.92
C LYS A 432 32.59 30.08 8.06
N LYS A 433 31.63 30.85 8.57
CA LYS A 433 30.25 30.42 8.79
C LYS A 433 29.55 30.06 7.47
N VAL A 434 29.67 30.87 6.43
CA VAL A 434 29.10 30.62 5.10
C VAL A 434 29.63 29.31 4.53
N LEU A 435 30.95 29.10 4.56
CA LEU A 435 31.58 27.88 4.05
C LEU A 435 31.08 26.63 4.80
N CYS A 436 30.99 26.69 6.13
CA CYS A 436 30.50 25.56 6.93
C CYS A 436 29.01 25.26 6.69
N LEU A 437 28.16 26.29 6.66
CA LEU A 437 26.70 26.13 6.49
C LEU A 437 26.32 25.65 5.09
N THR A 438 27.15 25.93 4.09
CA THR A 438 26.88 25.59 2.68
C THR A 438 27.56 24.32 2.22
N ALA A 439 28.42 23.73 3.06
CA ALA A 439 29.07 22.46 2.79
C ALA A 439 28.06 21.33 2.57
N MET A 440 28.33 20.47 1.58
CA MET A 440 27.45 19.37 1.20
C MET A 440 27.79 18.08 1.94
N ARG A 441 26.80 17.48 2.59
CA ARG A 441 27.00 16.31 3.47
C ARG A 441 26.90 14.95 2.75
N ASN A 442 26.67 14.96 1.43
CA ASN A 442 26.53 13.80 0.53
C ASN A 442 27.89 13.15 0.13
N ILE A 443 28.92 13.35 0.94
CA ILE A 443 30.29 12.89 0.69
C ILE A 443 30.49 11.44 1.16
N ARG A 444 31.30 10.65 0.42
CA ARG A 444 31.57 9.24 0.71
C ARG A 444 32.81 9.12 1.61
N ASP A 445 32.67 8.44 2.73
CA ASP A 445 33.79 8.02 3.56
C ASP A 445 34.00 6.52 3.38
N THR A 446 35.16 6.12 2.85
CA THR A 446 35.48 4.70 2.62
C THR A 446 36.18 4.03 3.81
N THR A 447 36.40 4.74 4.92
CA THR A 447 37.28 4.26 6.00
C THR A 447 36.61 3.58 7.18
N LEU A 448 35.27 3.49 7.26
CA LEU A 448 34.61 2.91 8.44
C LEU A 448 33.44 1.94 8.12
N THR A 449 33.55 0.74 8.67
CA THR A 449 32.48 -0.26 8.90
C THR A 449 31.55 0.11 10.06
N VAL A 450 31.48 1.40 10.44
CA VAL A 450 30.74 1.89 11.61
C VAL A 450 29.77 3.01 11.15
N PRO A 451 28.52 3.06 11.65
CA PRO A 451 27.57 4.11 11.29
C PRO A 451 28.16 5.51 11.44
N LYS A 452 27.80 6.43 10.53
CA LYS A 452 28.29 7.81 10.50
C LYS A 452 28.01 8.50 11.85
N GLN A 453 29.03 8.66 12.69
CA GLN A 453 28.94 9.48 13.89
C GLN A 453 29.06 10.94 13.45
N TRP A 454 27.92 11.57 13.23
CA TRP A 454 27.83 13.02 13.11
C TRP A 454 27.61 13.62 14.49
N GLU A 455 28.31 14.70 14.76
CA GLU A 455 28.23 15.48 15.99
C GLU A 455 27.59 16.82 15.68
N ASP A 456 26.73 17.30 16.57
CA ASP A 456 26.19 18.67 16.46
C ASP A 456 27.24 19.67 16.95
N ARG A 457 27.66 20.57 16.07
CA ARG A 457 28.63 21.65 16.36
C ARG A 457 28.03 22.99 15.99
N GLU A 458 28.79 24.06 16.25
CA GLU A 458 28.34 25.45 16.09
C GLU A 458 27.65 25.75 14.75
N PHE A 459 28.15 25.21 13.65
CA PHE A 459 27.60 25.43 12.30
C PHE A 459 26.79 24.24 11.75
N GLY A 460 26.32 23.37 12.65
CA GLY A 460 25.48 22.21 12.34
C GLY A 460 26.22 20.88 12.43
N MET A 461 25.70 19.87 11.71
CA MET A 461 26.26 18.52 11.77
C MET A 461 27.66 18.47 11.17
N TRP A 462 28.57 17.90 11.94
CA TRP A 462 29.97 17.78 11.64
C TRP A 462 30.44 16.32 11.80
N ASN A 463 31.42 15.90 11.02
CA ASN A 463 31.99 14.56 11.11
C ASN A 463 33.53 14.62 11.07
N LYS A 464 34.17 13.84 11.94
CA LYS A 464 35.64 13.81 12.08
C LYS A 464 36.42 13.51 10.81
N ASN A 465 35.82 12.84 9.83
CA ASN A 465 36.50 12.45 8.60
C ASN A 465 36.29 13.45 7.45
N VAL A 466 35.21 14.25 7.49
CA VAL A 466 34.83 15.13 6.37
C VAL A 466 34.46 16.56 6.77
N GLY A 467 34.58 16.90 8.06
CA GLY A 467 34.17 18.18 8.61
C GLY A 467 32.66 18.41 8.50
N TYR A 468 32.26 19.63 8.15
CA TYR A 468 30.87 20.01 7.86
C TYR A 468 30.36 19.49 6.50
N GLY A 469 31.25 18.97 5.63
CA GLY A 469 30.88 18.42 4.32
C GLY A 469 31.87 18.76 3.21
N LYS A 470 31.45 18.67 1.95
CA LYS A 470 32.17 19.06 0.73
C LYS A 470 31.95 20.53 0.40
N LEU A 471 32.99 21.25 -0.04
CA LEU A 471 32.89 22.60 -0.59
C LEU A 471 31.88 22.69 -1.76
N ASN A 472 31.07 23.75 -1.80
CA ASN A 472 30.22 24.12 -2.93
C ASN A 472 30.18 25.66 -3.08
N ALA A 473 30.72 26.16 -4.19
CA ALA A 473 30.89 27.59 -4.43
C ALA A 473 29.57 28.31 -4.73
N ASP A 474 28.66 27.66 -5.46
CA ASP A 474 27.35 28.21 -5.79
C ASP A 474 26.50 28.47 -4.54
N ARG A 475 26.42 27.45 -3.68
CA ARG A 475 25.69 27.53 -2.40
C ARG A 475 26.27 28.59 -1.50
N ALA A 476 27.60 28.70 -1.42
CA ALA A 476 28.30 29.72 -0.64
C ALA A 476 27.87 31.15 -1.02
N LEU A 477 27.74 31.44 -2.32
CA LEU A 477 27.30 32.75 -2.81
C LEU A 477 25.78 32.98 -2.75
N GLY A 478 24.98 31.92 -2.54
CA GLY A 478 23.51 32.01 -2.51
C GLY A 478 22.93 32.53 -1.19
N ILE A 479 23.73 32.68 -0.14
CA ILE A 479 23.24 32.87 1.24
C ILE A 479 22.80 34.32 1.60
N ARG A 480 22.90 35.30 0.69
CA ARG A 480 22.72 36.73 1.04
C ARG A 480 21.31 37.19 1.42
N ASP A 481 20.24 36.62 0.88
CA ASP A 481 18.89 37.14 1.13
C ASP A 481 18.28 36.66 2.47
N ASP A 482 18.82 35.57 3.04
CA ASP A 482 18.17 34.82 4.12
C ASP A 482 18.90 34.89 5.47
N ILE A 483 20.09 35.51 5.57
CA ILE A 483 20.80 35.62 6.87
C ILE A 483 19.96 36.38 7.92
N ASN A 484 19.03 37.24 7.50
CA ASN A 484 18.17 38.00 8.41
C ASN A 484 16.67 38.13 8.03
N LYS A 485 16.19 37.53 6.93
CA LYS A 485 14.75 37.51 6.59
C LYS A 485 14.39 36.20 5.90
N ASN A 486 13.38 35.51 6.44
CA ASN A 486 12.84 34.24 5.97
C ASN A 486 13.80 33.04 6.17
N MET A 487 13.60 32.32 7.28
CA MET A 487 14.12 30.96 7.43
C MET A 487 13.59 30.08 6.29
N GLN A 488 14.38 29.88 5.24
CA GLN A 488 14.30 28.66 4.45
C GLN A 488 14.90 27.54 5.30
N LEU A 489 14.04 26.75 5.93
CA LEU A 489 14.45 25.59 6.72
C LEU A 489 15.01 24.50 5.79
N LYS A 490 16.34 24.42 5.64
CA LYS A 490 17.05 23.31 4.96
C LYS A 490 17.78 22.40 5.97
N GLU A 491 17.74 21.09 5.72
CA GLU A 491 18.33 19.95 6.46
C GLU A 491 18.97 20.19 7.85
N GLY A 492 18.28 19.74 8.90
CA GLY A 492 18.80 19.72 10.28
C GLY A 492 18.28 20.83 11.21
N ASN A 493 17.12 21.42 10.91
CA ASN A 493 16.62 22.58 11.68
C ASN A 493 16.01 22.17 13.01
N TYR A 494 16.42 22.88 14.07
CA TYR A 494 15.89 22.73 15.43
C TYR A 494 14.97 23.90 15.78
N ILE A 495 13.68 23.66 15.93
CA ILE A 495 12.72 24.61 16.51
C ILE A 495 12.77 24.43 18.03
N ARG A 496 13.29 25.44 18.75
CA ARG A 496 13.45 25.43 20.21
C ARG A 496 12.37 26.23 20.97
N ASP A 497 11.59 27.05 20.26
CA ASP A 497 10.54 27.95 20.78
C ASP A 497 9.27 27.92 19.89
N GLU A 498 8.24 28.73 20.17
CA GLU A 498 7.06 28.89 19.29
C GLU A 498 7.41 29.69 18.02
N VAL A 499 7.20 29.08 16.84
CA VAL A 499 7.49 29.63 15.52
C VAL A 499 6.21 29.66 14.70
N HIS A 500 5.94 30.78 14.02
CA HIS A 500 4.75 30.97 13.20
C HIS A 500 5.08 31.00 11.70
N VAL A 501 4.32 30.25 10.90
CA VAL A 501 4.14 30.49 9.47
C VAL A 501 3.00 31.48 9.33
N LEU A 502 3.35 32.74 9.07
CA LEU A 502 2.39 33.86 9.07
C LEU A 502 1.47 33.82 7.84
N ALA A 503 0.26 34.37 8.00
CA ALA A 503 -0.75 34.51 6.95
C ALA A 503 -0.19 35.10 5.64
N GLY A 504 -0.51 34.48 4.51
CA GLY A 504 -0.03 34.89 3.18
C GLY A 504 1.33 34.29 2.78
N ASN A 505 2.02 33.61 3.69
CA ASN A 505 3.28 32.93 3.38
C ASN A 505 3.06 31.45 3.05
N THR A 506 3.89 30.94 2.14
CA THR A 506 4.07 29.49 1.91
C THR A 506 5.47 29.11 2.35
N LEU A 507 5.59 28.23 3.33
CA LEU A 507 6.87 27.65 3.77
C LEU A 507 6.96 26.24 3.20
N THR A 508 8.10 25.86 2.62
CA THR A 508 8.32 24.51 2.09
C THR A 508 9.50 23.85 2.83
N ILE A 509 9.29 22.64 3.35
CA ILE A 509 10.26 21.82 4.08
C ILE A 509 10.58 20.60 3.21
N GLY A 510 11.84 20.44 2.82
CA GLY A 510 12.26 19.43 1.84
C GLY A 510 12.26 20.01 0.42
N GLY A 511 13.28 19.69 -0.36
CA GLY A 511 13.48 20.15 -1.74
C GLY A 511 13.79 18.98 -2.67
N ASP A 512 13.71 19.23 -3.98
CA ASP A 512 13.69 18.26 -5.07
C ASP A 512 15.01 17.47 -5.33
N ASP A 513 15.88 17.28 -4.34
CA ASP A 513 17.24 16.70 -4.50
C ASP A 513 17.40 15.23 -4.02
N LEU A 514 16.32 14.44 -3.96
CA LEU A 514 16.39 13.03 -3.57
C LEU A 514 15.70 12.11 -4.60
N SER A 515 16.31 11.95 -5.78
CA SER A 515 16.00 10.85 -6.69
C SER A 515 16.75 9.57 -6.25
N ILE A 516 16.23 8.88 -5.24
CA ILE A 516 16.65 7.52 -4.90
C ILE A 516 15.78 6.53 -5.69
N ALA A 517 16.41 5.61 -6.42
CA ALA A 517 15.77 4.53 -7.17
C ALA A 517 14.96 3.58 -6.25
N PRO A 518 13.87 2.98 -6.74
CA PRO A 518 13.02 2.08 -5.98
C PRO A 518 13.75 0.73 -5.84
N ASN A 519 14.19 0.38 -4.61
CA ASN A 519 14.27 -1.00 -4.08
C ASN A 519 15.19 -1.20 -2.84
N VAL A 520 15.58 -0.16 -2.10
CA VAL A 520 16.25 -0.36 -0.79
C VAL A 520 15.23 -0.29 0.35
N TRP A 521 14.71 -1.45 0.75
CA TRP A 521 13.67 -1.58 1.78
C TRP A 521 14.14 -1.34 3.24
N ASN A 522 15.32 -0.74 3.50
CA ASN A 522 15.84 -0.59 4.88
C ASN A 522 16.92 0.51 5.06
N VAL A 523 16.61 1.78 4.79
CA VAL A 523 17.48 2.90 5.23
C VAL A 523 16.65 4.04 5.83
N PRO A 524 16.58 4.20 7.16
CA PRO A 524 15.82 5.27 7.83
C PRO A 524 16.48 6.67 7.80
N GLU A 525 17.67 6.83 7.22
CA GLU A 525 18.60 7.92 7.58
C GLU A 525 18.83 9.02 6.51
N LEU A 526 18.07 9.03 5.40
CA LEU A 526 18.35 9.93 4.24
C LEU A 526 17.25 10.99 3.99
N GLY A 527 16.50 11.38 5.01
CA GLY A 527 15.41 12.36 4.88
C GLY A 527 15.69 13.74 5.47
N THR A 528 15.01 14.80 5.01
CA THR A 528 15.09 16.15 5.61
C THR A 528 14.53 16.13 7.04
N TYR A 529 15.38 16.31 8.06
CA TYR A 529 14.91 16.34 9.46
C TYR A 529 14.49 17.74 9.92
N LEU A 530 13.33 17.82 10.58
CA LEU A 530 12.85 18.96 11.37
C LEU A 530 12.72 18.51 12.83
N TYR A 531 13.54 19.06 13.72
CA TYR A 531 13.51 18.73 15.14
C TYR A 531 12.71 19.78 15.93
N LEU A 532 11.71 19.37 16.70
CA LEU A 532 10.98 20.23 17.65
C LEU A 532 11.50 19.98 19.07
N LEU A 533 12.53 20.72 19.49
CA LEU A 533 13.20 20.56 20.78
C LEU A 533 12.52 21.35 21.91
N LYS A 534 12.64 20.90 23.16
CA LYS A 534 12.23 21.65 24.39
C LYS A 534 10.83 22.32 24.35
N GLU A 535 9.77 21.57 24.03
CA GLU A 535 8.40 22.11 23.88
C GLU A 535 8.19 23.04 22.66
N GLY A 536 9.11 23.02 21.69
CA GLY A 536 9.01 23.78 20.45
C GLY A 536 7.67 23.58 19.74
N LYS A 537 7.09 24.69 19.30
CA LYS A 537 5.74 24.74 18.70
C LYS A 537 5.79 25.40 17.33
N LEU A 538 5.26 24.74 16.31
CA LEU A 538 5.16 25.29 14.96
C LEU A 538 3.70 25.60 14.63
N VAL A 539 3.36 26.88 14.49
CA VAL A 539 1.98 27.33 14.20
C VAL A 539 1.89 27.76 12.74
N ILE A 540 0.96 27.20 11.98
CA ILE A 540 0.60 27.63 10.63
C ILE A 540 -0.63 28.51 10.76
N ASP A 541 -0.50 29.82 10.65
CA ASP A 541 -1.61 30.76 10.87
C ASP A 541 -2.66 30.69 9.74
N GLU A 542 -3.88 31.20 9.98
CA GLU A 542 -4.93 31.26 8.97
C GLU A 542 -4.44 31.97 7.69
N GLY A 543 -4.65 31.35 6.53
CA GLY A 543 -4.16 31.87 5.25
C GLY A 543 -2.67 31.63 4.98
N ALA A 544 -1.95 30.91 5.84
CA ALA A 544 -0.59 30.43 5.57
C ALA A 544 -0.60 29.00 5.00
N THR A 545 0.45 28.60 4.29
CA THR A 545 0.65 27.21 3.82
C THR A 545 2.01 26.69 4.26
N LEU A 546 2.07 25.49 4.84
CA LEU A 546 3.31 24.73 5.03
C LEU A 546 3.29 23.55 4.07
N ILE A 547 4.29 23.39 3.23
CA ILE A 547 4.48 22.24 2.34
C ILE A 547 5.64 21.42 2.91
N ILE A 548 5.49 20.12 3.07
CA ILE A 548 6.57 19.21 3.43
C ILE A 548 6.74 18.27 2.24
N ASN A 549 7.86 18.34 1.54
CA ASN A 549 8.17 17.55 0.34
C ASN A 549 8.65 16.13 0.69
N ARG A 550 9.15 15.42 -0.32
CA ARG A 550 9.47 13.99 -0.24
C ARG A 550 10.56 13.69 0.81
N TYR A 551 10.45 12.57 1.52
CA TYR A 551 11.43 12.07 2.49
C TYR A 551 11.73 13.01 3.67
N ALA A 552 10.75 13.66 4.28
CA ALA A 552 11.01 14.48 5.48
C ALA A 552 10.78 13.71 6.78
N ASN A 553 11.53 13.99 7.84
CA ASN A 553 11.38 13.43 9.18
C ASN A 553 11.13 14.56 10.19
N ILE A 554 9.94 14.66 10.76
CA ILE A 554 9.63 15.56 11.87
C ILE A 554 9.80 14.81 13.17
N VAL A 555 10.69 15.29 14.03
CA VAL A 555 11.07 14.62 15.29
C VAL A 555 10.90 15.58 16.46
N GLY A 556 9.96 15.32 17.35
CA GLY A 556 9.86 16.03 18.63
C GLY A 556 10.81 15.45 19.69
N ASP A 557 11.20 16.30 20.64
CA ASP A 557 11.96 15.90 21.83
C ASP A 557 11.12 14.97 22.73
N ASN A 558 9.85 15.33 22.95
CA ASN A 558 8.92 14.70 23.90
C ASN A 558 7.44 14.87 23.44
N SER A 559 6.49 14.20 24.10
CA SER A 559 5.02 14.25 23.83
C SER A 559 4.33 15.63 24.00
N VAL A 560 5.08 16.73 24.02
CA VAL A 560 4.64 18.12 24.22
C VAL A 560 4.94 19.00 22.99
N SER A 561 5.89 18.62 22.14
CA SER A 561 6.19 19.33 20.90
C SER A 561 4.99 19.30 19.94
N GLU A 562 4.57 20.46 19.43
CA GLU A 562 3.27 20.62 18.75
C GLU A 562 3.38 21.35 17.41
N ILE A 563 2.68 20.86 16.39
CA ILE A 563 2.38 21.56 15.14
C ILE A 563 0.91 21.95 15.16
N VAL A 564 0.60 23.25 15.15
CA VAL A 564 -0.77 23.77 15.13
C VAL A 564 -1.11 24.30 13.75
N VAL A 565 -2.08 23.69 13.08
CA VAL A 565 -2.49 24.00 11.70
C VAL A 565 -3.78 24.83 11.72
N LYS A 566 -3.68 26.15 11.55
CA LYS A 566 -4.82 27.06 11.30
C LYS A 566 -4.96 27.44 9.81
N GLY A 567 -3.89 27.30 9.04
CA GLY A 567 -3.84 27.42 7.58
C GLY A 567 -3.84 26.06 6.87
N VAL A 568 -2.95 25.85 5.90
CA VAL A 568 -2.86 24.60 5.13
C VAL A 568 -1.53 23.89 5.39
N LEU A 569 -1.55 22.59 5.69
CA LEU A 569 -0.36 21.74 5.73
C LEU A 569 -0.39 20.75 4.56
N LYS A 570 0.48 20.90 3.56
CA LYS A 570 0.66 19.95 2.46
C LYS A 570 1.78 18.98 2.79
N LEU A 571 1.58 17.68 2.60
CA LEU A 571 2.58 16.64 2.88
C LEU A 571 2.87 15.84 1.60
N GLY A 572 4.15 15.60 1.32
CA GLY A 572 4.67 14.86 0.19
C GLY A 572 5.01 13.42 0.57
N PRO A 573 5.47 12.59 -0.39
CA PRO A 573 5.75 11.18 -0.17
C PRO A 573 6.83 10.93 0.91
N PHE A 574 6.72 9.87 1.72
CA PHE A 574 7.76 9.49 2.70
C PHE A 574 8.02 10.47 3.84
N VAL A 575 7.00 11.24 4.24
CA VAL A 575 7.07 12.06 5.46
C VAL A 575 6.86 11.19 6.71
N THR A 576 7.71 11.40 7.70
CA THR A 576 7.73 10.67 8.96
C THR A 576 7.51 11.62 10.13
N PHE A 577 6.68 11.25 11.09
CA PHE A 577 6.51 11.98 12.36
C PHE A 577 6.92 11.09 13.53
N LYS A 578 7.70 11.62 14.47
CA LYS A 578 8.18 10.91 15.66
C LYS A 578 8.07 11.83 16.88
N ASN A 579 7.46 11.37 17.97
CA ASN A 579 7.34 12.13 19.23
C ASN A 579 6.74 13.55 19.11
N CYS A 580 5.79 13.81 18.20
CA CYS A 580 5.19 15.15 18.04
C CYS A 580 3.67 15.13 17.89
N ARG A 581 2.99 16.18 18.36
CA ARG A 581 1.54 16.38 18.17
C ARG A 581 1.29 17.26 16.95
N VAL A 582 0.33 16.90 16.11
CA VAL A 582 -0.19 17.74 15.01
C VAL A 582 -1.66 17.99 15.29
N LYS A 583 -2.09 19.25 15.31
CA LYS A 583 -3.46 19.65 15.64
C LYS A 583 -3.96 20.66 14.64
N THR A 584 -5.13 20.44 14.03
CA THR A 584 -5.81 21.50 13.26
C THR A 584 -6.74 22.31 14.16
N GLU A 585 -6.84 23.62 13.88
CA GLU A 585 -7.72 24.57 14.57
C GLU A 585 -8.39 25.48 13.53
N GLY A 586 -9.62 25.92 13.80
CA GLY A 586 -10.35 26.83 12.89
C GLY A 586 -10.60 26.20 11.50
N GLU A 587 -10.25 26.93 10.44
CA GLU A 587 -10.34 26.49 9.03
C GLU A 587 -9.15 25.61 8.58
N GLY A 588 -8.24 25.28 9.50
CA GLY A 588 -7.01 24.58 9.17
C GLY A 588 -7.22 23.13 8.70
N HIS A 589 -6.49 22.72 7.67
CA HIS A 589 -6.58 21.37 7.09
C HIS A 589 -5.23 20.84 6.56
N ILE A 590 -5.07 19.52 6.63
CA ILE A 590 -3.90 18.80 6.13
C ILE A 590 -4.25 18.10 4.81
N VAL A 591 -3.42 18.28 3.77
CA VAL A 591 -3.62 17.75 2.42
C VAL A 591 -2.35 17.14 1.85
N GLU A 592 -2.46 16.35 0.80
CA GLU A 592 -1.33 15.82 0.05
C GLU A 592 -0.77 16.82 -0.96
N ASN A 593 0.55 16.80 -1.17
CA ASN A 593 1.25 17.61 -2.18
C ASN A 593 1.24 16.90 -3.56
N GLU A 594 1.13 17.64 -4.67
CA GLU A 594 0.84 17.09 -6.01
C GLU A 594 1.80 15.98 -6.47
N ILE A 595 1.22 14.88 -7.00
CA ILE A 595 1.91 13.69 -7.51
C ILE A 595 2.55 14.00 -8.87
N MET A 596 3.86 13.76 -9.02
CA MET A 596 4.49 13.72 -10.34
C MET A 596 3.99 12.48 -11.12
N PRO A 597 3.54 12.63 -12.39
CA PRO A 597 3.04 11.52 -13.17
C PRO A 597 4.18 10.57 -13.57
N GLY A 598 4.19 9.33 -13.08
CA GLY A 598 4.98 8.26 -13.70
C GLY A 598 5.71 7.23 -12.82
N ASN A 599 5.54 7.19 -11.50
CA ASN A 599 6.26 6.20 -10.67
C ASN A 599 5.31 5.34 -9.81
N THR A 600 5.31 4.02 -10.05
CA THR A 600 4.43 3.01 -9.43
C THR A 600 4.89 2.57 -8.02
N SER A 601 5.50 3.47 -7.25
CA SER A 601 6.02 3.18 -5.90
C SER A 601 5.24 4.00 -4.87
N TYR A 602 4.37 3.32 -4.13
CA TYR A 602 3.42 3.87 -3.14
C TYR A 602 4.10 4.83 -2.12
N PRO A 603 3.53 6.01 -1.84
CA PRO A 603 4.14 6.97 -0.92
C PRO A 603 3.92 6.58 0.55
N LEU A 604 4.90 5.96 1.22
CA LEU A 604 4.75 5.55 2.64
C LEU A 604 4.91 6.72 3.63
N TRP A 605 3.84 7.27 4.21
CA TRP A 605 3.97 8.09 5.42
C TRP A 605 4.08 7.21 6.66
N LYS A 606 4.96 7.57 7.61
CA LYS A 606 5.19 6.78 8.84
C LYS A 606 4.96 7.60 10.11
N LEU A 607 4.09 7.11 10.98
CA LEU A 607 3.94 7.60 12.35
C LEU A 607 4.68 6.66 13.29
N TYR A 608 5.71 7.18 13.98
CA TYR A 608 6.44 6.49 15.04
C TYR A 608 5.97 6.95 16.43
N ASP A 609 6.33 6.17 17.46
CA ASP A 609 5.98 6.31 18.87
C ASP A 609 5.81 7.76 19.36
N GLY A 610 4.82 7.98 20.23
CA GLY A 610 4.55 9.27 20.89
C GLY A 610 3.88 10.36 20.05
N SER A 611 3.58 10.12 18.77
CA SER A 611 2.95 11.09 17.86
C SER A 611 1.41 11.07 17.92
N THR A 612 0.75 12.22 17.82
CA THR A 612 -0.73 12.34 17.83
C THR A 612 -1.19 13.31 16.75
N ILE A 613 -2.19 12.95 15.93
CA ILE A 613 -2.78 13.88 14.95
C ILE A 613 -4.26 14.11 15.31
N THR A 614 -4.71 15.36 15.31
CA THR A 614 -6.10 15.75 15.64
C THR A 614 -6.61 16.80 14.65
N GLY A 615 -7.84 16.67 14.13
CA GLY A 615 -8.46 17.66 13.22
C GLY A 615 -8.85 17.17 11.81
N ARG A 616 -9.09 18.11 10.87
CA ARG A 616 -9.56 17.84 9.49
C ARG A 616 -8.42 17.38 8.57
N ILE A 617 -8.55 16.20 7.96
CA ILE A 617 -7.51 15.57 7.13
C ILE A 617 -8.11 15.00 5.84
N VAL A 618 -7.48 15.27 4.69
CA VAL A 618 -7.89 14.72 3.38
C VAL A 618 -6.68 14.01 2.72
N TRP A 619 -6.77 12.71 2.45
CA TRP A 619 -5.65 11.87 1.94
C TRP A 619 -5.91 11.28 0.55
N ASN A 620 -4.89 11.24 -0.32
CA ASN A 620 -5.02 10.73 -1.69
C ASN A 620 -4.07 9.58 -2.10
N ASP A 621 -3.15 9.04 -1.26
CA ASP A 621 -2.29 7.89 -1.68
C ASP A 621 -1.85 6.74 -0.71
N TYR A 622 -1.16 6.86 0.45
CA TYR A 622 -0.82 5.68 1.33
C TYR A 622 -0.41 6.05 2.78
N LEU A 623 -0.89 5.35 3.84
CA LEU A 623 -0.55 5.61 5.26
C LEU A 623 -0.12 4.34 6.03
N SER A 624 1.03 4.37 6.71
CA SER A 624 1.55 3.26 7.54
C SER A 624 1.78 3.70 9.01
N VAL A 625 1.35 2.88 9.97
CA VAL A 625 1.57 3.07 11.42
C VAL A 625 2.50 1.99 11.97
N GLN A 626 3.58 2.37 12.67
CA GLN A 626 4.58 1.44 13.23
C GLN A 626 4.91 1.83 14.70
N GLY A 627 4.87 0.87 15.63
CA GLY A 627 5.36 1.07 17.01
C GLY A 627 6.72 0.40 17.24
N ASN A 628 7.56 0.93 18.13
CA ASN A 628 8.64 0.11 18.73
C ASN A 628 8.13 -0.63 19.96
N ASP A 629 8.82 -1.72 20.28
CA ASP A 629 8.61 -2.56 21.46
C ASP A 629 8.74 -1.73 22.76
N ASP A 630 7.63 -1.10 23.17
CA ASP A 630 7.16 -0.86 24.54
C ASP A 630 6.21 0.37 24.54
N ILE A 631 4.90 0.09 24.45
CA ILE A 631 3.78 0.96 24.83
C ILE A 631 3.77 2.39 24.20
N SER A 632 3.10 2.62 23.06
CA SER A 632 2.47 3.92 22.78
C SER A 632 1.42 3.92 21.65
N CYS A 633 0.43 4.81 21.76
CA CYS A 633 -0.80 4.86 20.96
C CYS A 633 -0.77 6.00 19.94
N VAL A 634 -1.17 5.75 18.67
CA VAL A 634 -1.59 6.82 17.75
C VAL A 634 -3.07 7.10 18.03
N ASN A 635 -3.36 8.16 18.78
CA ASN A 635 -4.73 8.61 19.03
C ASN A 635 -5.13 9.64 17.97
N ILE A 636 -6.09 9.31 17.11
CA ILE A 636 -6.77 10.32 16.28
C ILE A 636 -7.96 10.83 17.09
N LYS A 637 -7.82 12.01 17.70
CA LYS A 637 -8.91 12.66 18.46
C LYS A 637 -9.64 13.66 17.59
N GLY A 638 -10.96 13.52 17.52
CA GLY A 638 -11.85 14.42 16.80
C GLY A 638 -13.04 14.74 17.69
N GLN A 639 -13.01 15.89 18.36
CA GLN A 639 -14.19 16.43 19.02
C GLN A 639 -15.00 17.30 18.05
N SER A 640 -16.30 17.00 18.02
CA SER A 640 -17.44 17.74 17.45
C SER A 640 -17.53 17.84 15.92
N MET A 641 -18.47 17.06 15.36
CA MET A 641 -19.03 17.12 14.00
C MET A 641 -18.01 17.45 12.90
N LEU A 642 -17.28 16.43 12.44
CA LEU A 642 -16.41 16.50 11.26
C LEU A 642 -16.82 15.43 10.25
N GLU A 643 -17.19 15.90 9.06
CA GLU A 643 -17.48 15.12 7.85
C GLU A 643 -16.19 14.54 7.27
N ASP A 644 -15.89 13.26 7.51
CA ASP A 644 -15.00 12.44 6.67
C ASP A 644 -13.47 12.51 6.88
N ILE A 645 -12.90 11.46 7.49
CA ILE A 645 -11.52 11.04 7.18
C ILE A 645 -11.58 10.26 5.87
N GLN A 646 -11.06 10.82 4.78
CA GLN A 646 -11.09 10.18 3.45
C GLN A 646 -9.71 9.64 3.06
N PHE A 647 -9.65 8.36 2.69
CA PHE A 647 -8.52 7.66 2.09
C PHE A 647 -8.84 7.38 0.61
N ASN A 648 -8.41 8.24 -0.31
CA ASN A 648 -8.53 7.99 -1.75
C ASN A 648 -7.28 7.26 -2.26
N ASN A 649 -7.43 6.18 -3.02
CA ASN A 649 -6.37 5.31 -3.55
C ASN A 649 -5.28 4.92 -2.54
N CYS A 650 -5.65 4.83 -1.25
CA CYS A 650 -4.76 4.84 -0.09
C CYS A 650 -4.99 3.72 0.90
N ASN A 651 -4.06 2.76 0.95
CA ASN A 651 -4.11 1.69 1.93
C ASN A 651 -3.62 2.19 3.30
N LEU A 652 -4.36 1.82 4.36
CA LEU A 652 -3.97 2.00 5.75
C LEU A 652 -3.39 0.68 6.27
N LYS A 653 -2.12 0.68 6.70
CA LYS A 653 -1.46 -0.50 7.29
C LYS A 653 -1.03 -0.28 8.74
N ILE A 654 -1.49 -1.12 9.65
CA ILE A 654 -1.08 -1.17 11.07
C ILE A 654 -0.08 -2.32 11.22
N LEU A 655 1.19 -1.98 11.48
CA LEU A 655 2.26 -2.95 11.64
C LEU A 655 2.27 -3.55 13.05
N SER A 656 2.99 -4.67 13.23
CA SER A 656 3.15 -5.31 14.54
C SER A 656 3.63 -4.31 15.59
N GLY A 657 2.97 -4.30 16.77
CA GLY A 657 3.24 -3.34 17.86
C GLY A 657 2.56 -1.97 17.71
N GLY A 658 2.03 -1.65 16.53
CA GLY A 658 1.28 -0.41 16.29
C GLY A 658 -0.10 -0.43 16.96
N ASN A 659 -0.49 0.69 17.57
CA ASN A 659 -1.82 0.88 18.15
C ASN A 659 -2.50 2.10 17.51
N LEU A 660 -3.66 1.92 16.88
CA LEU A 660 -4.45 2.99 16.27
C LEU A 660 -5.84 3.07 16.92
N ASN A 661 -6.18 4.23 17.48
CA ASN A 661 -7.46 4.44 18.16
C ASN A 661 -8.27 5.56 17.49
N PHE A 662 -9.54 5.29 17.22
CA PHE A 662 -10.53 6.27 16.75
C PHE A 662 -11.53 6.59 17.88
N GLU A 663 -11.97 7.85 17.96
CA GLU A 663 -12.99 8.27 18.93
C GLU A 663 -14.42 7.89 18.48
N ALA A 664 -15.39 8.05 19.38
CA ALA A 664 -16.78 7.77 19.07
C ALA A 664 -17.34 8.72 17.99
N ASN A 665 -18.20 8.21 17.12
CA ASN A 665 -18.81 8.89 15.96
C ASN A 665 -17.79 9.28 14.87
N SER A 666 -16.67 8.55 14.75
CA SER A 666 -15.72 8.76 13.66
C SER A 666 -16.30 8.26 12.33
N GLU A 667 -16.02 8.96 11.23
CA GLU A 667 -16.39 8.53 9.87
C GLU A 667 -15.15 8.36 9.00
N LEU A 668 -14.94 7.15 8.47
CA LEU A 668 -13.77 6.71 7.71
C LEU A 668 -14.21 6.31 6.29
N ASN A 669 -13.82 7.05 5.26
CA ASN A 669 -14.18 6.77 3.87
C ASN A 669 -12.96 6.25 3.10
N PHE A 670 -13.02 5.05 2.55
CA PHE A 670 -11.94 4.38 1.81
C PHE A 670 -12.28 4.24 0.32
N ILE A 671 -11.81 5.14 -0.54
CA ILE A 671 -12.09 5.09 -1.98
C ILE A 671 -10.91 4.40 -2.69
N ASN A 672 -11.10 3.23 -3.31
CA ASN A 672 -10.01 2.41 -3.93
C ASN A 672 -8.86 2.02 -2.96
N SER A 673 -9.19 1.78 -1.70
CA SER A 673 -8.24 1.67 -0.58
C SER A 673 -8.49 0.41 0.26
N ASN A 674 -7.45 -0.14 0.90
CA ASN A 674 -7.52 -1.27 1.83
C ASN A 674 -7.14 -0.87 3.26
N LEU A 675 -7.60 -1.64 4.25
CA LEU A 675 -7.14 -1.56 5.64
C LEU A 675 -6.48 -2.88 6.03
N GLU A 676 -5.21 -2.88 6.40
CA GLU A 676 -4.45 -4.07 6.77
C GLU A 676 -3.90 -3.95 8.20
N ILE A 677 -4.15 -4.95 9.04
CA ILE A 677 -3.60 -5.07 10.40
C ILE A 677 -2.68 -6.29 10.42
N THR A 678 -1.42 -6.12 10.80
CA THR A 678 -0.41 -7.19 10.74
C THR A 678 0.20 -7.50 12.10
N GLY A 679 0.53 -8.78 12.34
CA GLY A 679 1.19 -9.23 13.58
C GLY A 679 0.43 -8.82 14.84
N ASN A 680 1.12 -8.29 15.85
CA ASN A 680 0.48 -7.80 17.09
C ASN A 680 -0.03 -6.34 16.96
N GLY A 681 -0.41 -5.88 15.77
CA GLY A 681 -1.04 -4.56 15.58
C GLY A 681 -2.42 -4.50 16.21
N ASN A 682 -2.85 -3.33 16.68
CA ASN A 682 -4.11 -3.12 17.38
C ASN A 682 -4.89 -1.92 16.82
N LEU A 683 -6.13 -2.16 16.39
CA LEU A 683 -7.08 -1.15 15.96
C LEU A 683 -8.26 -1.07 16.93
N VAL A 684 -8.52 0.11 17.49
CA VAL A 684 -9.69 0.35 18.35
C VAL A 684 -10.59 1.41 17.71
N LEU A 685 -11.80 1.02 17.35
CA LEU A 685 -12.82 1.93 16.82
C LEU A 685 -13.71 2.42 17.96
N GLY A 686 -13.99 3.72 18.00
CA GLY A 686 -14.94 4.28 18.96
C GLY A 686 -16.38 3.91 18.64
N ASN A 687 -17.28 4.06 19.60
CA ASN A 687 -18.70 3.77 19.40
C ASN A 687 -19.29 4.60 18.25
N LYS A 688 -20.20 4.02 17.46
CA LYS A 688 -20.85 4.65 16.30
C LYS A 688 -19.89 5.08 15.19
N THR A 689 -18.76 4.39 15.06
CA THR A 689 -17.84 4.62 13.94
C THR A 689 -18.51 4.18 12.63
N VAL A 690 -18.39 4.95 11.56
CA VAL A 690 -18.85 4.59 10.22
C VAL A 690 -17.62 4.40 9.33
N ILE A 691 -17.54 3.26 8.64
CA ILE A 691 -16.52 2.96 7.65
C ILE A 691 -17.23 2.82 6.31
N ASN A 692 -17.02 3.75 5.38
CA ASN A 692 -17.54 3.70 4.02
C ASN A 692 -16.43 3.34 3.05
N SER A 693 -16.76 2.71 1.92
CA SER A 693 -15.75 2.31 0.94
C SER A 693 -16.24 2.32 -0.50
N ASN A 694 -15.31 2.58 -1.42
CA ASN A 694 -15.33 2.15 -2.82
C ASN A 694 -14.06 1.30 -3.12
N GLY A 695 -13.38 0.79 -2.08
CA GLY A 695 -12.17 -0.04 -2.09
C GLY A 695 -12.42 -1.53 -1.75
N LYS A 696 -11.35 -2.34 -1.67
CA LYS A 696 -11.46 -3.81 -1.79
C LYS A 696 -11.69 -4.56 -0.47
N GLU A 697 -10.90 -4.34 0.59
CA GLU A 697 -10.89 -5.26 1.75
C GLU A 697 -10.27 -4.69 3.05
N ILE A 698 -10.79 -5.12 4.22
CA ILE A 698 -10.13 -5.10 5.54
C ILE A 698 -9.47 -6.47 5.74
N VAL A 699 -8.15 -6.49 5.96
CA VAL A 699 -7.38 -7.71 6.23
C VAL A 699 -6.85 -7.64 7.67
N ASN A 700 -7.31 -8.52 8.56
CA ASN A 700 -6.90 -8.58 9.95
C ASN A 700 -6.01 -9.79 10.24
N LEU A 701 -4.73 -9.58 10.51
CA LEU A 701 -3.82 -10.57 11.11
C LEU A 701 -3.44 -10.23 12.56
N GLY A 702 -4.05 -9.20 13.16
CA GLY A 702 -3.78 -8.74 14.52
C GLY A 702 -5.03 -8.59 15.37
N HIS A 703 -5.11 -7.49 16.13
CA HIS A 703 -6.22 -7.20 17.04
C HIS A 703 -7.08 -6.05 16.49
N ILE A 704 -8.39 -6.27 16.43
CA ILE A 704 -9.38 -5.24 16.10
C ILE A 704 -10.47 -5.25 17.17
N ASN A 705 -10.81 -4.07 17.68
CA ASN A 705 -11.90 -3.85 18.61
C ASN A 705 -12.91 -2.88 17.98
N PHE A 706 -14.08 -3.41 17.63
CA PHE A 706 -15.19 -2.62 17.10
C PHE A 706 -15.92 -1.92 18.25
N GLY A 707 -16.05 -0.60 18.18
CA GLY A 707 -16.92 0.14 19.09
C GLY A 707 -18.39 -0.17 18.84
N ASP A 708 -19.23 0.04 19.85
CA ASP A 708 -20.66 -0.26 19.76
C ASP A 708 -21.34 0.53 18.64
N ASN A 709 -22.19 -0.13 17.84
CA ASN A 709 -22.90 0.46 16.69
C ASN A 709 -21.97 0.93 15.57
N THR A 710 -20.81 0.30 15.41
CA THR A 710 -19.97 0.52 14.23
C THR A 710 -20.74 0.13 12.96
N THR A 711 -20.58 0.88 11.88
CA THR A 711 -21.18 0.59 10.57
C THR A 711 -20.08 0.43 9.53
N ILE A 712 -20.12 -0.61 8.70
CA ILE A 712 -19.17 -0.84 7.60
C ILE A 712 -19.97 -0.95 6.30
N ASN A 713 -19.70 -0.08 5.33
CA ASN A 713 -20.40 0.01 4.06
C ASN A 713 -19.43 -0.32 2.91
N ASN A 714 -19.85 -1.20 1.99
CA ASN A 714 -19.19 -1.48 0.71
C ASN A 714 -17.72 -1.96 0.80
N MET A 715 -17.35 -2.71 1.85
CA MET A 715 -15.99 -3.22 2.07
C MET A 715 -15.98 -4.70 2.51
N ASN A 716 -15.11 -5.53 1.92
CA ASN A 716 -14.93 -6.91 2.39
C ASN A 716 -14.15 -6.94 3.71
N PHE A 717 -14.31 -7.99 4.51
CA PHE A 717 -13.57 -8.22 5.74
C PHE A 717 -13.00 -9.64 5.73
N SER A 718 -11.70 -9.78 5.99
CA SER A 718 -10.97 -11.05 6.06
C SER A 718 -10.12 -11.11 7.32
N ASN A 719 -10.39 -12.09 8.18
CA ASN A 719 -9.69 -12.34 9.42
C ASN A 719 -8.79 -13.57 9.35
N TYR A 720 -7.56 -13.41 9.81
CA TYR A 720 -6.53 -14.44 9.97
C TYR A 720 -5.97 -14.45 11.41
N SER A 721 -6.60 -13.73 12.35
CA SER A 721 -6.18 -13.73 13.75
C SER A 721 -6.75 -14.94 14.52
N ASN A 722 -6.06 -15.37 15.58
CA ASN A 722 -6.48 -16.48 16.44
C ASN A 722 -7.75 -16.21 17.27
N SER A 723 -8.26 -14.97 17.27
CA SER A 723 -9.46 -14.58 18.02
C SER A 723 -10.07 -13.31 17.46
N LEU A 724 -11.40 -13.30 17.32
CA LEU A 724 -12.17 -12.14 16.88
C LEU A 724 -13.49 -12.08 17.63
N THR A 725 -13.74 -10.94 18.28
CA THR A 725 -15.04 -10.62 18.87
C THR A 725 -15.63 -9.42 18.14
N VAL A 726 -16.86 -9.58 17.67
CA VAL A 726 -17.63 -8.54 16.98
C VAL A 726 -18.98 -8.41 17.68
N SER A 727 -19.30 -7.21 18.14
CA SER A 727 -20.59 -6.92 18.77
C SER A 727 -21.18 -5.63 18.25
N ASN A 728 -22.52 -5.58 18.12
CA ASN A 728 -23.24 -4.36 17.76
C ASN A 728 -22.79 -3.75 16.41
N LEU A 729 -22.42 -4.56 15.43
CA LEU A 729 -21.93 -4.12 14.11
C LEU A 729 -23.07 -4.05 13.09
N ASN A 730 -23.11 -3.00 12.26
CA ASN A 730 -23.93 -2.94 11.05
C ASN A 730 -23.03 -3.11 9.81
N PHE A 731 -23.07 -4.27 9.16
CA PHE A 731 -22.22 -4.61 8.02
C PHE A 731 -23.03 -4.60 6.72
N ASN A 732 -22.88 -3.55 5.92
CA ASN A 732 -23.54 -3.33 4.64
C ASN A 732 -22.55 -3.54 3.48
N ALA A 733 -22.00 -4.75 3.32
CA ALA A 733 -20.98 -5.03 2.32
C ALA A 733 -21.06 -6.45 1.74
N ASN A 734 -20.08 -6.84 0.92
CA ASN A 734 -20.16 -8.09 0.13
C ASN A 734 -19.68 -9.34 0.87
N LEU A 735 -18.71 -9.26 1.79
CA LEU A 735 -18.07 -10.47 2.31
C LEU A 735 -17.46 -10.28 3.69
N PHE A 736 -17.79 -11.17 4.63
CA PHE A 736 -17.13 -11.30 5.93
C PHE A 736 -16.55 -12.71 6.06
N MET A 737 -15.23 -12.82 6.10
CA MET A 737 -14.51 -14.09 6.21
C MET A 737 -13.64 -14.12 7.46
N SER A 738 -13.60 -15.27 8.10
CA SER A 738 -12.53 -15.64 9.04
C SER A 738 -11.96 -16.99 8.62
N TYR A 739 -10.64 -17.08 8.57
CA TYR A 739 -9.94 -18.31 8.17
C TYR A 739 -9.46 -19.14 9.35
N GLU A 740 -9.31 -18.50 10.52
CA GLU A 740 -8.82 -19.13 11.75
C GLU A 740 -9.44 -18.44 12.99
N GLY A 741 -9.28 -19.06 14.15
CA GLY A 741 -9.49 -18.44 15.46
C GLY A 741 -10.80 -18.76 16.20
N ASN A 742 -10.85 -18.33 17.46
CA ASN A 742 -12.07 -18.29 18.26
C ASN A 742 -12.92 -17.07 17.84
N ILE A 743 -14.11 -17.30 17.31
CA ILE A 743 -14.95 -16.26 16.71
C ILE A 743 -16.21 -16.08 17.54
N ASN A 744 -16.50 -14.84 17.95
CA ASN A 744 -17.74 -14.49 18.61
C ASN A 744 -18.38 -13.28 17.93
N ILE A 745 -19.53 -13.48 17.30
CA ILE A 745 -20.33 -12.46 16.62
C ILE A 745 -21.66 -12.34 17.36
N ASP A 746 -21.95 -11.19 17.95
CA ASP A 746 -23.16 -10.96 18.73
C ASP A 746 -23.88 -9.66 18.35
N ASN A 747 -25.22 -9.70 18.25
CA ASN A 747 -26.06 -8.53 18.02
C ASN A 747 -25.64 -7.69 16.78
N CYS A 748 -25.31 -8.34 15.67
CA CYS A 748 -24.85 -7.68 14.44
C CYS A 748 -25.91 -7.75 13.32
N ASN A 749 -25.99 -6.70 12.49
CA ASN A 749 -26.85 -6.66 11.31
C ASN A 749 -25.98 -6.77 10.04
N PHE A 750 -26.19 -7.81 9.24
CA PHE A 750 -25.52 -8.04 7.96
C PHE A 750 -26.50 -7.79 6.82
N ASN A 751 -26.34 -6.68 6.10
CA ASN A 751 -27.16 -6.32 4.94
C ASN A 751 -26.31 -6.39 3.67
N THR A 752 -26.34 -7.53 2.99
CA THR A 752 -25.27 -7.89 2.05
C THR A 752 -25.68 -7.82 0.58
N GLY A 753 -24.70 -7.48 -0.29
CA GLY A 753 -24.84 -7.37 -1.75
C GLY A 753 -24.78 -8.71 -2.50
N SER A 754 -24.42 -8.68 -3.80
CA SER A 754 -24.57 -9.75 -4.80
C SER A 754 -24.08 -11.16 -4.46
N TRP A 755 -23.23 -11.29 -3.44
CA TRP A 755 -22.60 -12.54 -3.01
C TRP A 755 -22.40 -12.57 -1.49
N GLY A 756 -23.22 -11.87 -0.73
CA GLY A 756 -23.12 -11.70 0.72
C GLY A 756 -23.03 -12.96 1.56
N PHE A 757 -21.98 -13.13 2.36
CA PHE A 757 -21.89 -14.21 3.36
C PHE A 757 -21.01 -13.87 4.58
N VAL A 758 -21.37 -14.46 5.73
CA VAL A 758 -20.46 -14.66 6.87
C VAL A 758 -19.90 -16.07 6.76
N SER A 759 -18.66 -16.19 6.27
CA SER A 759 -17.95 -17.48 6.16
C SER A 759 -16.89 -17.60 7.24
N LEU A 760 -17.00 -18.64 8.07
CA LEU A 760 -16.05 -18.95 9.11
C LEU A 760 -15.40 -20.32 8.82
N TYR A 761 -14.10 -20.31 8.57
CA TYR A 761 -13.28 -21.49 8.37
C TYR A 761 -12.35 -21.67 9.57
N ASN A 762 -12.08 -22.93 9.91
CA ASN A 762 -10.99 -23.32 10.79
C ASN A 762 -9.91 -24.01 9.94
N GLU A 763 -9.12 -23.24 9.18
CA GLU A 763 -8.24 -23.80 8.15
C GLU A 763 -7.16 -24.74 8.69
N ILE A 764 -6.65 -24.46 9.89
CA ILE A 764 -5.68 -25.32 10.60
C ILE A 764 -6.33 -26.45 11.42
N GLN A 765 -7.66 -26.57 11.39
CA GLN A 765 -8.44 -27.57 12.13
C GLN A 765 -8.08 -27.61 13.63
N HIS A 766 -7.88 -26.44 14.24
CA HIS A 766 -7.50 -26.39 15.65
C HIS A 766 -8.67 -26.92 16.51
N PRO A 767 -8.44 -27.91 17.39
CA PRO A 767 -9.53 -28.64 18.03
C PRO A 767 -10.31 -27.81 19.05
N SER A 768 -9.70 -26.76 19.60
CA SER A 768 -10.33 -25.90 20.60
C SER A 768 -10.98 -24.63 20.04
N TYR A 769 -10.93 -24.40 18.73
CA TYR A 769 -11.55 -23.19 18.16
C TYR A 769 -13.07 -23.31 18.16
N GLU A 770 -13.70 -22.22 18.58
CA GLU A 770 -15.15 -22.12 18.72
C GLU A 770 -15.71 -20.99 17.86
N ALA A 771 -16.87 -21.23 17.24
CA ALA A 771 -17.60 -20.22 16.47
C ALA A 771 -18.98 -19.94 17.10
N ASN A 772 -19.17 -18.73 17.59
CA ASN A 772 -20.40 -18.26 18.22
C ASN A 772 -21.03 -17.16 17.36
N ILE A 773 -22.27 -17.36 16.91
CA ILE A 773 -23.04 -16.37 16.14
C ILE A 773 -24.41 -16.21 16.79
N ASN A 774 -24.62 -15.08 17.46
CA ASN A 774 -25.76 -14.85 18.33
C ASN A 774 -26.49 -13.53 18.03
N HIS A 775 -27.82 -13.51 18.13
CA HIS A 775 -28.63 -12.28 18.02
C HIS A 775 -28.43 -11.47 16.73
N CYS A 776 -27.99 -12.07 15.64
CA CYS A 776 -27.68 -11.37 14.40
C CYS A 776 -28.84 -11.39 13.40
N VAL A 777 -28.91 -10.37 12.55
CA VAL A 777 -29.88 -10.28 11.45
C VAL A 777 -29.14 -10.31 10.11
N PHE A 778 -29.57 -11.15 9.18
CA PHE A 778 -28.97 -11.32 7.86
C PHE A 778 -30.02 -11.05 6.78
N THR A 779 -29.78 -10.03 5.94
CA THR A 779 -30.65 -9.69 4.82
C THR A 779 -29.87 -9.50 3.52
N THR A 780 -30.47 -9.87 2.40
CA THR A 780 -29.90 -9.61 1.07
C THR A 780 -30.99 -9.33 0.04
N ASN A 781 -30.68 -8.42 -0.89
CA ASN A 781 -31.54 -8.06 -2.02
C ASN A 781 -31.15 -8.75 -3.33
N THR A 782 -30.14 -9.61 -3.29
CA THR A 782 -29.54 -10.24 -4.47
C THR A 782 -29.62 -11.75 -4.39
N SER A 783 -29.62 -12.40 -5.55
CA SER A 783 -29.71 -13.86 -5.67
C SER A 783 -28.35 -14.55 -5.53
N GLY A 784 -28.26 -15.54 -4.65
CA GLY A 784 -27.07 -16.42 -4.51
C GLY A 784 -26.40 -16.34 -3.13
N GLY A 785 -25.30 -17.07 -2.93
CA GLY A 785 -24.51 -17.04 -1.68
C GLY A 785 -25.07 -17.84 -0.50
N VAL A 786 -24.53 -17.66 0.70
CA VAL A 786 -24.97 -18.33 1.94
C VAL A 786 -25.01 -17.31 3.07
N ALA A 787 -26.06 -17.18 3.88
CA ALA A 787 -26.03 -16.14 4.93
C ALA A 787 -24.98 -16.45 6.02
N ILE A 788 -24.95 -17.70 6.51
CA ILE A 788 -23.96 -18.21 7.46
C ILE A 788 -23.33 -19.49 6.90
N ASP A 789 -22.02 -19.49 6.66
CA ASP A 789 -21.28 -20.63 6.13
C ASP A 789 -20.16 -21.02 7.11
N LEU A 790 -20.23 -22.22 7.69
CA LEU A 790 -19.35 -22.67 8.77
C LEU A 790 -18.63 -23.96 8.37
N HIS A 791 -17.30 -23.98 8.47
CA HIS A 791 -16.44 -25.10 8.04
C HIS A 791 -15.44 -25.52 9.12
N ASP A 792 -15.33 -26.83 9.37
CA ASP A 792 -14.30 -27.47 10.21
C ASP A 792 -14.27 -27.01 11.69
N TYR A 793 -15.34 -26.36 12.18
CA TYR A 793 -15.46 -26.03 13.59
C TYR A 793 -16.01 -27.22 14.39
N ASN A 794 -15.21 -27.72 15.33
CA ASN A 794 -15.62 -28.76 16.29
C ASN A 794 -16.65 -28.25 17.31
N HIS A 795 -16.59 -26.94 17.62
CA HIS A 795 -17.46 -26.27 18.59
C HIS A 795 -18.15 -25.06 17.95
N PHE A 796 -19.49 -25.02 17.99
CA PHE A 796 -20.22 -23.85 17.52
C PHE A 796 -21.59 -23.68 18.16
N ASN A 797 -22.01 -22.42 18.32
CA ASN A 797 -23.36 -22.07 18.71
C ASN A 797 -23.93 -21.00 17.77
N ILE A 798 -25.00 -21.33 17.05
CA ILE A 798 -25.72 -20.40 16.18
C ILE A 798 -27.10 -20.18 16.78
N SER A 799 -27.30 -19.04 17.42
CA SER A 799 -28.53 -18.82 18.17
C SER A 799 -29.19 -17.46 18.02
N ASN A 800 -30.52 -17.43 18.12
CA ASN A 800 -31.31 -16.18 18.15
C ASN A 800 -31.10 -15.30 16.90
N ASN A 801 -30.75 -15.86 15.75
CA ASN A 801 -30.51 -15.12 14.53
C ASN A 801 -31.76 -15.04 13.64
N THR A 802 -31.88 -14.00 12.82
CA THR A 802 -32.92 -13.89 11.78
C THR A 802 -32.26 -13.82 10.40
N ILE A 803 -32.57 -14.76 9.52
CA ILE A 803 -32.11 -14.80 8.13
C ILE A 803 -33.32 -14.61 7.23
N ASP A 804 -33.30 -13.54 6.44
CA ASP A 804 -34.39 -13.13 5.55
C ASP A 804 -33.85 -12.58 4.24
N GLY A 805 -33.84 -13.37 3.18
CA GLY A 805 -33.36 -12.92 1.87
C GLY A 805 -33.10 -14.03 0.87
N ASN A 806 -32.91 -13.66 -0.40
CA ASN A 806 -32.82 -14.57 -1.55
C ASN A 806 -31.48 -15.35 -1.66
N TYR A 807 -31.02 -15.90 -0.54
CA TYR A 807 -29.78 -16.65 -0.44
C TYR A 807 -29.85 -18.00 -1.18
N GLY A 808 -28.68 -18.50 -1.55
CA GLY A 808 -28.43 -19.89 -1.93
C GLY A 808 -28.91 -20.85 -0.84
N ASN A 809 -28.15 -20.88 0.25
CA ASN A 809 -28.57 -21.47 1.52
C ASN A 809 -28.73 -20.38 2.57
N GLY A 810 -29.70 -20.50 3.49
CA GLY A 810 -29.73 -19.61 4.66
C GLY A 810 -28.52 -19.89 5.57
N MET A 811 -28.34 -21.15 5.97
CA MET A 811 -27.16 -21.62 6.71
C MET A 811 -26.54 -22.84 6.01
N GLN A 812 -25.21 -22.92 6.02
CA GLN A 812 -24.44 -24.07 5.56
C GLN A 812 -23.45 -24.50 6.64
N ILE A 813 -23.54 -25.76 7.06
CA ILE A 813 -22.70 -26.36 8.09
C ILE A 813 -21.95 -27.54 7.45
N TYR A 814 -20.63 -27.45 7.39
CA TYR A 814 -19.79 -28.35 6.61
C TYR A 814 -18.62 -28.89 7.44
N GLU A 815 -18.52 -30.21 7.59
CA GLU A 815 -17.46 -30.88 8.39
C GLU A 815 -17.37 -30.37 9.85
N CYS A 816 -18.50 -29.92 10.43
CA CYS A 816 -18.54 -29.34 11.77
C CYS A 816 -19.05 -30.32 12.84
N GLY A 817 -18.61 -30.11 14.08
CA GLY A 817 -19.05 -30.88 15.24
C GLY A 817 -18.62 -32.35 15.25
N LEU A 818 -17.62 -32.70 14.44
CA LEU A 818 -17.13 -34.07 14.31
C LEU A 818 -16.42 -34.58 15.56
N ALA A 819 -15.88 -33.67 16.37
CA ALA A 819 -15.56 -33.93 17.75
C ALA A 819 -16.26 -32.90 18.60
N SER A 820 -16.93 -33.30 19.68
CA SER A 820 -17.12 -32.42 20.83
C SER A 820 -17.88 -33.11 21.98
N ASN A 821 -17.28 -32.97 23.16
CA ASN A 821 -17.95 -32.87 24.45
C ASN A 821 -18.46 -31.43 24.67
N GLY A 822 -19.00 -30.81 23.61
CA GLY A 822 -19.35 -29.40 23.56
C GLY A 822 -20.63 -29.17 22.78
N ILE A 823 -21.31 -28.10 23.15
CA ILE A 823 -22.62 -27.63 22.68
C ILE A 823 -22.46 -27.24 21.18
N ASN A 824 -22.92 -28.11 20.26
CA ASN A 824 -23.08 -27.81 18.83
C ASN A 824 -24.55 -27.58 18.49
N HIS A 825 -25.03 -26.35 18.71
CA HIS A 825 -26.46 -26.05 18.64
C HIS A 825 -26.77 -25.01 17.58
N ILE A 826 -27.88 -25.24 16.90
CA ILE A 826 -28.55 -24.28 16.04
C ILE A 826 -29.93 -24.08 16.65
N HIS A 827 -30.13 -22.99 17.37
CA HIS A 827 -31.37 -22.82 18.11
C HIS A 827 -31.94 -21.40 18.15
N ASN A 828 -33.25 -21.27 18.28
CA ASN A 828 -33.94 -19.97 18.31
C ASN A 828 -33.75 -19.12 17.04
N ASN A 829 -33.41 -19.72 15.89
CA ASN A 829 -33.21 -18.96 14.66
C ASN A 829 -34.49 -18.89 13.81
N VAL A 830 -34.66 -17.79 13.08
CA VAL A 830 -35.68 -17.63 12.04
C VAL A 830 -34.99 -17.65 10.69
N VAL A 831 -35.37 -18.55 9.78
CA VAL A 831 -34.73 -18.69 8.46
C VAL A 831 -35.80 -18.72 7.36
N LYS A 832 -35.82 -17.71 6.50
CA LYS A 832 -36.86 -17.57 5.50
C LYS A 832 -36.42 -16.94 4.18
N ASN A 833 -37.24 -17.15 3.15
CA ASN A 833 -37.11 -16.52 1.82
C ASN A 833 -35.82 -16.88 1.04
N CYS A 834 -35.15 -17.99 1.38
CA CYS A 834 -33.94 -18.48 0.69
C CYS A 834 -34.30 -19.37 -0.52
N ASN A 835 -34.31 -18.85 -1.74
CA ASN A 835 -35.05 -19.45 -2.87
C ASN A 835 -34.25 -20.37 -3.83
N TYR A 836 -32.98 -20.68 -3.55
CA TYR A 836 -32.14 -21.45 -4.49
C TYR A 836 -31.86 -22.89 -4.05
N TYR A 837 -31.49 -23.11 -2.79
CA TYR A 837 -31.14 -24.44 -2.29
C TYR A 837 -31.95 -24.81 -1.05
N ALA A 838 -31.55 -24.41 0.16
CA ALA A 838 -32.26 -24.75 1.40
C ALA A 838 -32.17 -23.63 2.45
N GLY A 839 -33.14 -23.55 3.37
CA GLY A 839 -33.03 -22.70 4.54
C GLY A 839 -31.80 -23.09 5.37
N ILE A 840 -31.66 -24.37 5.71
CA ILE A 840 -30.47 -24.90 6.40
C ILE A 840 -29.95 -26.14 5.66
N SER A 841 -28.67 -26.15 5.31
CA SER A 841 -27.97 -27.29 4.70
C SER A 841 -26.86 -27.79 5.63
N ILE A 842 -26.89 -29.08 5.96
CA ILE A 842 -25.92 -29.74 6.85
C ILE A 842 -25.24 -30.86 6.07
N TYR A 843 -23.91 -30.82 6.00
CA TYR A 843 -23.09 -31.79 5.27
C TYR A 843 -22.02 -32.36 6.19
N HIS A 844 -21.97 -33.68 6.30
CA HIS A 844 -21.03 -34.44 7.12
C HIS A 844 -20.73 -33.77 8.47
N SER A 845 -21.79 -33.41 9.21
CA SER A 845 -21.67 -32.64 10.45
C SER A 845 -22.55 -33.22 11.56
N ASN A 846 -22.19 -32.93 12.81
CA ASN A 846 -22.99 -33.32 13.98
C ASN A 846 -23.50 -32.09 14.73
N CYS A 847 -24.83 -31.99 14.88
CA CYS A 847 -25.43 -30.87 15.60
C CYS A 847 -26.84 -31.16 16.11
N GLU A 848 -27.31 -30.27 16.98
CA GLU A 848 -28.67 -30.26 17.49
C GLU A 848 -29.42 -29.02 17.02
N LEU A 849 -30.59 -29.24 16.42
CA LEU A 849 -31.53 -28.20 16.04
C LEU A 849 -32.68 -28.17 17.02
N SER A 850 -32.93 -27.02 17.63
CA SER A 850 -34.10 -26.82 18.49
C SER A 850 -34.65 -25.39 18.43
N ASN A 851 -35.95 -25.24 18.59
CA ASN A 851 -36.60 -23.93 18.64
C ASN A 851 -36.37 -22.99 17.42
N ASN A 852 -36.09 -23.51 16.23
CA ASN A 852 -35.95 -22.69 15.01
C ASN A 852 -37.28 -22.59 14.24
N HIS A 853 -37.47 -21.53 13.47
CA HIS A 853 -38.60 -21.33 12.56
C HIS A 853 -38.08 -21.17 11.12
N ILE A 854 -38.29 -22.19 10.27
CA ILE A 854 -37.73 -22.27 8.93
C ILE A 854 -38.87 -22.29 7.91
N TYR A 855 -39.05 -21.23 7.10
CA TYR A 855 -40.22 -21.14 6.22
C TYR A 855 -40.03 -20.34 4.94
N ASN A 856 -40.86 -20.56 3.92
CA ASN A 856 -40.81 -19.86 2.63
C ASN A 856 -39.43 -19.91 1.95
N ASN A 857 -38.69 -21.00 2.11
CA ASN A 857 -37.43 -21.23 1.41
C ASN A 857 -37.65 -22.23 0.28
N LYS A 858 -36.63 -22.41 -0.57
CA LYS A 858 -36.69 -23.43 -1.62
C LYS A 858 -36.87 -24.83 -1.06
N ARG A 859 -36.22 -25.11 0.07
CA ARG A 859 -36.32 -26.33 0.87
C ARG A 859 -36.14 -25.91 2.32
N GLY A 860 -36.79 -26.55 3.28
CA GLY A 860 -36.62 -26.20 4.70
C GLY A 860 -35.24 -26.58 5.23
N LEU A 861 -35.07 -27.86 5.57
CA LEU A 861 -33.85 -28.44 6.13
C LEU A 861 -33.31 -29.55 5.24
N SER A 862 -32.02 -29.52 4.91
CA SER A 862 -31.37 -30.51 4.07
C SER A 862 -30.16 -31.14 4.78
N ILE A 863 -30.24 -32.44 5.07
CA ILE A 863 -29.25 -33.19 5.85
C ILE A 863 -28.59 -34.23 4.95
N LYS A 864 -27.26 -34.13 4.78
CA LYS A 864 -26.51 -34.86 3.74
C LYS A 864 -25.28 -35.56 4.27
N ASN A 865 -24.75 -36.49 3.48
CA ASN A 865 -23.47 -37.18 3.65
C ASN A 865 -23.18 -37.63 5.09
N HIS A 866 -23.89 -38.65 5.57
CA HIS A 866 -23.65 -39.28 6.87
C HIS A 866 -23.77 -38.39 8.12
N SER A 867 -24.27 -37.14 8.00
CA SER A 867 -24.51 -36.24 9.15
C SER A 867 -25.31 -36.89 10.29
N ASN A 868 -25.03 -36.49 11.53
CA ASN A 868 -25.76 -36.89 12.74
C ASN A 868 -26.50 -35.69 13.32
N VAL A 869 -27.80 -35.58 13.03
CA VAL A 869 -28.62 -34.43 13.44
C VAL A 869 -29.69 -34.87 14.42
N LYS A 870 -29.83 -34.10 15.52
CA LYS A 870 -30.95 -34.20 16.47
C LYS A 870 -31.92 -33.04 16.18
N LEU A 871 -33.18 -33.34 15.86
CA LEU A 871 -34.23 -32.35 15.63
C LEU A 871 -35.25 -32.40 16.79
N LYS A 872 -35.11 -31.45 17.72
CA LYS A 872 -35.79 -31.42 19.00
C LYS A 872 -36.75 -30.24 19.11
N GLY A 873 -38.02 -30.52 19.34
CA GLY A 873 -38.94 -29.56 19.90
C GLY A 873 -39.28 -29.85 21.36
N VAL A 874 -40.14 -28.99 21.91
CA VAL A 874 -40.62 -29.07 23.29
C VAL A 874 -42.04 -29.61 23.29
N MET A 875 -42.30 -30.70 24.00
CA MET A 875 -43.62 -31.35 24.02
C MET A 875 -44.78 -30.42 24.40
N SER A 876 -44.53 -29.39 25.21
CA SER A 876 -45.54 -28.42 25.65
C SER A 876 -45.71 -27.20 24.73
N SER A 877 -44.86 -27.01 23.70
CA SER A 877 -44.86 -25.79 22.88
C SER A 877 -44.34 -25.99 21.44
N GLN A 878 -44.87 -25.21 20.48
CA GLN A 878 -44.39 -25.19 19.10
C GLN A 878 -43.08 -24.41 19.00
N THR A 879 -41.97 -25.08 19.29
CA THR A 879 -40.65 -24.44 19.36
C THR A 879 -39.89 -24.64 18.05
N GLN A 880 -39.75 -25.88 17.57
CA GLN A 880 -39.11 -26.15 16.27
C GLN A 880 -40.16 -26.28 15.17
N ILE A 881 -40.18 -25.32 14.25
CA ILE A 881 -41.18 -25.17 13.18
C ILE A 881 -40.47 -25.14 11.82
N ILE A 882 -40.93 -25.95 10.88
CA ILE A 882 -40.50 -25.95 9.49
C ILE A 882 -41.79 -25.93 8.66
N GLU A 883 -42.03 -24.85 7.90
CA GLU A 883 -43.30 -24.69 7.20
C GLU A 883 -43.24 -23.98 5.84
N ASN A 884 -44.11 -24.37 4.91
CA ASN A 884 -44.36 -23.66 3.63
C ASN A 884 -43.09 -23.40 2.80
N ASN A 885 -42.28 -24.43 2.58
CA ASN A 885 -41.09 -24.35 1.73
C ASN A 885 -41.37 -25.00 0.36
N ASP A 886 -41.07 -24.31 -0.75
CA ASP A 886 -41.40 -24.62 -2.16
C ASP A 886 -41.25 -26.08 -2.70
N ASN A 887 -40.53 -26.98 -2.00
CA ASN A 887 -40.21 -28.32 -2.51
C ASN A 887 -40.27 -29.43 -1.46
N PHE A 888 -39.86 -29.17 -0.23
CA PHE A 888 -39.94 -30.12 0.86
C PHE A 888 -39.45 -29.44 2.12
N GLU A 889 -40.09 -29.78 3.24
CA GLU A 889 -39.73 -29.25 4.54
C GLU A 889 -38.43 -29.88 5.04
N ILE A 890 -38.27 -31.19 4.84
CA ILE A 890 -37.08 -31.92 5.28
C ILE A 890 -36.59 -32.86 4.19
N TYR A 891 -35.29 -32.80 3.93
CA TYR A 891 -34.57 -33.78 3.14
C TYR A 891 -33.45 -34.44 3.93
N ALA A 892 -33.36 -35.77 3.81
CA ALA A 892 -32.25 -36.55 4.34
C ALA A 892 -31.70 -37.50 3.26
N SER A 893 -30.39 -37.48 3.02
CA SER A 893 -29.74 -38.52 2.21
C SER A 893 -29.69 -39.86 2.94
N ARG A 894 -29.31 -40.93 2.22
CA ARG A 894 -29.00 -42.24 2.82
C ARG A 894 -28.02 -42.05 4.00
N TYR A 895 -28.32 -42.71 5.13
CA TYR A 895 -27.57 -42.62 6.40
C TYR A 895 -27.58 -41.26 7.13
N SER A 896 -28.35 -40.27 6.68
CA SER A 896 -28.45 -38.93 7.28
C SER A 896 -29.80 -38.62 7.93
N PHE A 897 -30.68 -39.62 8.06
CA PHE A 897 -31.95 -39.44 8.74
C PHE A 897 -31.74 -39.01 10.20
N PRO A 898 -32.48 -38.00 10.73
CA PRO A 898 -32.29 -37.53 12.10
C PRO A 898 -32.37 -38.65 13.15
N THR A 899 -31.45 -38.62 14.13
CA THR A 899 -31.34 -39.66 15.18
C THR A 899 -32.30 -39.43 16.34
N TYR A 900 -32.70 -38.17 16.55
CA TYR A 900 -33.81 -37.78 17.40
C TYR A 900 -34.72 -36.87 16.60
N PHE A 901 -36.00 -37.20 16.51
CA PHE A 901 -36.93 -36.47 15.65
C PHE A 901 -38.32 -36.38 16.28
N ARG A 902 -38.50 -35.49 17.26
CA ARG A 902 -39.76 -35.37 18.00
C ARG A 902 -40.09 -33.95 18.40
N TYR A 903 -41.39 -33.74 18.56
CA TYR A 903 -42.05 -32.50 18.99
C TYR A 903 -41.81 -31.32 18.04
N ASN A 904 -41.62 -31.61 16.76
CA ASN A 904 -41.45 -30.60 15.72
C ASN A 904 -42.78 -30.36 15.00
N LYS A 905 -43.01 -29.14 14.53
CA LYS A 905 -44.11 -28.79 13.65
C LYS A 905 -43.59 -28.70 12.22
N ILE A 906 -44.03 -29.60 11.35
CA ILE A 906 -43.60 -29.73 9.97
C ILE A 906 -44.84 -29.74 9.09
N ILE A 907 -45.11 -28.66 8.41
CA ILE A 907 -46.37 -28.46 7.72
C ILE A 907 -46.16 -27.74 6.40
N ASP A 908 -47.10 -27.88 5.49
CA ASP A 908 -47.11 -27.08 4.28
C ASP A 908 -48.57 -26.78 3.90
N ASP A 909 -48.89 -25.49 3.85
CA ASP A 909 -50.22 -24.98 3.55
C ASP A 909 -50.44 -24.82 2.03
N ASP A 910 -49.40 -24.89 1.18
CA ASP A 910 -49.52 -24.81 -0.29
C ASP A 910 -49.48 -26.18 -1.01
N ASN A 911 -49.09 -27.23 -0.29
CA ASN A 911 -49.16 -28.62 -0.76
C ASN A 911 -50.61 -29.12 -0.88
N LEU A 912 -51.25 -28.82 -2.02
CA LEU A 912 -52.60 -29.24 -2.41
C LEU A 912 -52.66 -30.69 -2.96
N GLY A 913 -51.77 -31.59 -2.49
CA GLY A 913 -51.76 -33.01 -2.85
C GLY A 913 -50.90 -33.35 -4.08
N ASN A 914 -49.72 -32.74 -4.21
CA ASN A 914 -48.86 -32.97 -5.38
C ASN A 914 -47.90 -34.15 -5.14
N THR A 915 -48.42 -35.36 -5.43
CA THR A 915 -47.71 -36.63 -5.27
C THR A 915 -46.33 -36.66 -5.96
N HIS A 916 -45.29 -37.03 -5.20
CA HIS A 916 -43.87 -37.25 -5.59
C HIS A 916 -42.93 -36.07 -5.78
N ASN A 917 -43.39 -34.87 -6.14
CA ASN A 917 -42.48 -33.76 -6.44
C ASN A 917 -42.25 -32.81 -5.27
N ASP A 918 -43.13 -32.84 -4.25
CA ASP A 918 -43.14 -31.89 -3.13
C ASP A 918 -43.58 -32.52 -1.78
N PRO A 919 -42.93 -33.60 -1.28
CA PRO A 919 -43.32 -34.20 0.00
C PRO A 919 -42.80 -33.38 1.19
N LEU A 920 -43.55 -33.28 2.30
CA LEU A 920 -43.06 -32.69 3.56
C LEU A 920 -41.73 -33.32 4.00
N LEU A 921 -41.62 -34.65 3.93
CA LEU A 921 -40.41 -35.39 4.28
C LEU A 921 -39.91 -36.22 3.10
N TYR A 922 -38.71 -35.90 2.61
CA TYR A 922 -38.00 -36.65 1.60
C TYR A 922 -36.80 -37.38 2.21
N TRP A 923 -36.85 -38.71 2.27
CA TRP A 923 -35.69 -39.53 2.58
C TRP A 923 -35.24 -40.32 1.35
N ASP A 924 -34.01 -40.09 0.92
CA ASP A 924 -33.43 -40.82 -0.19
C ASP A 924 -32.94 -42.20 0.24
N ASN A 925 -33.74 -43.23 -0.03
CA ASN A 925 -33.46 -44.66 0.27
C ASN A 925 -33.01 -45.47 -0.98
N ASP A 926 -32.64 -44.78 -2.07
CA ASP A 926 -31.94 -45.33 -3.24
C ASP A 926 -32.44 -46.70 -3.79
N ASN A 927 -33.75 -46.81 -4.00
CA ASN A 927 -34.39 -47.97 -4.63
C ASN A 927 -34.90 -47.70 -6.06
N LYS A 928 -34.53 -46.56 -6.67
CA LYS A 928 -35.14 -46.12 -7.96
C LYS A 928 -34.20 -46.01 -9.16
N ASN A 929 -32.89 -46.22 -9.03
CA ASN A 929 -31.94 -46.02 -10.13
C ASN A 929 -31.13 -47.26 -10.56
N THR A 930 -31.59 -48.48 -10.25
CA THR A 930 -31.00 -49.69 -10.83
C THR A 930 -31.73 -50.09 -12.12
N SER A 931 -31.24 -49.56 -13.24
CA SER A 931 -31.32 -50.28 -14.53
C SER A 931 -30.32 -51.46 -14.60
N SER A 932 -29.59 -51.72 -13.52
CA SER A 932 -28.77 -52.90 -13.28
C SER A 932 -29.57 -53.98 -12.54
N ASN A 933 -29.42 -55.24 -12.95
CA ASN A 933 -30.00 -56.44 -12.30
C ASN A 933 -29.40 -56.71 -10.89
N ILE A 934 -29.35 -55.71 -10.02
CA ILE A 934 -28.93 -55.87 -8.63
C ILE A 934 -30.20 -56.12 -7.80
N PRO A 935 -30.25 -57.19 -6.98
CA PRO A 935 -31.41 -57.45 -6.13
C PRO A 935 -31.70 -56.24 -5.23
N PRO A 936 -32.98 -55.95 -4.92
CA PRO A 936 -33.30 -54.96 -3.89
C PRO A 936 -32.56 -55.34 -2.61
N ASP A 937 -31.78 -54.42 -2.05
CA ASP A 937 -31.18 -54.62 -0.72
C ASP A 937 -32.36 -54.95 0.22
N PRO A 938 -32.34 -56.12 0.89
CA PRO A 938 -33.37 -56.43 1.84
C PRO A 938 -33.13 -55.49 3.03
N ILE A 939 -33.83 -54.37 3.06
CA ILE A 939 -34.05 -53.62 4.30
C ILE A 939 -35.47 -53.94 4.82
N PRO A 940 -35.81 -55.19 5.21
CA PRO A 940 -36.90 -55.41 6.13
C PRO A 940 -36.36 -55.22 7.55
N ASN A 941 -36.72 -54.10 8.21
CA ASN A 941 -37.16 -54.04 9.62
C ASN A 941 -36.96 -52.70 10.35
N PHE A 942 -36.31 -51.67 9.79
CA PHE A 942 -36.14 -50.37 10.47
C PHE A 942 -37.09 -49.31 9.93
N LEU A 943 -38.27 -49.24 10.53
CA LEU A 943 -39.16 -48.09 10.36
C LEU A 943 -38.50 -46.85 10.98
N LYS A 944 -38.24 -45.81 10.20
CA LYS A 944 -37.78 -44.50 10.67
C LYS A 944 -38.80 -43.90 11.64
N ASP A 945 -38.37 -43.58 12.84
CA ASP A 945 -39.25 -43.02 13.86
C ASP A 945 -39.53 -41.55 13.58
N ILE A 946 -40.75 -41.25 13.16
CA ILE A 946 -41.26 -39.89 12.92
C ILE A 946 -42.47 -39.58 13.80
N ARG A 947 -42.74 -40.44 14.79
CA ARG A 947 -43.81 -40.26 15.77
C ARG A 947 -43.57 -38.99 16.56
N TYR A 948 -44.63 -38.47 17.16
CA TYR A 948 -44.59 -37.29 18.01
C TYR A 948 -44.14 -36.02 17.29
N ASN A 949 -44.37 -35.90 15.99
CA ASN A 949 -44.27 -34.63 15.26
C ASN A 949 -45.67 -34.20 14.79
N CYS A 950 -45.84 -32.89 14.55
CA CYS A 950 -47.07 -32.33 14.02
C CYS A 950 -46.92 -32.15 12.52
N TRP A 951 -47.78 -32.81 11.75
CA TRP A 951 -47.67 -32.87 10.29
C TRP A 951 -48.73 -32.03 9.55
N THR A 952 -49.66 -31.39 10.26
CA THR A 952 -50.73 -30.60 9.64
C THR A 952 -51.35 -29.60 10.60
N ASN A 953 -51.80 -28.46 10.07
CA ASN A 953 -52.65 -27.50 10.78
C ASN A 953 -54.16 -27.85 10.71
N ASN A 954 -54.60 -28.57 9.67
CA ASN A 954 -56.01 -28.73 9.28
C ASN A 954 -56.44 -30.18 8.97
N ASN A 955 -55.69 -31.19 9.45
CA ASN A 955 -55.91 -32.61 9.15
C ASN A 955 -55.74 -33.02 7.67
N ASN A 956 -55.04 -32.22 6.87
CA ASN A 956 -54.76 -32.49 5.45
C ASN A 956 -53.50 -33.32 5.20
N PHE A 957 -52.86 -33.82 6.26
CA PHE A 957 -51.68 -34.67 6.10
C PHE A 957 -52.06 -36.05 5.55
N ASP A 958 -51.57 -36.36 4.36
CA ASP A 958 -51.62 -37.68 3.75
C ASP A 958 -50.22 -38.29 3.72
N LYS A 959 -49.98 -39.30 4.55
CA LYS A 959 -48.69 -40.00 4.63
C LYS A 959 -48.20 -40.55 3.28
N ASP A 960 -49.12 -40.87 2.36
CA ASP A 960 -48.79 -41.48 1.07
C ASP A 960 -48.49 -40.38 0.01
N GLU A 961 -48.76 -39.09 0.30
CA GLU A 961 -48.40 -37.96 -0.56
C GLU A 961 -47.26 -37.13 0.03
N ASP A 962 -47.30 -36.91 1.35
CA ASP A 962 -46.45 -35.99 2.11
C ASP A 962 -45.16 -36.61 2.63
N ILE A 963 -45.02 -37.94 2.57
CA ILE A 963 -43.79 -38.64 2.96
C ILE A 963 -43.27 -39.48 1.80
N TYR A 964 -41.98 -39.30 1.50
CA TYR A 964 -41.28 -40.07 0.49
C TYR A 964 -40.10 -40.85 1.11
N PRO A 965 -39.91 -42.15 0.76
CA PRO A 965 -40.76 -42.98 -0.10
C PRO A 965 -42.10 -43.37 0.54
N GLN A 966 -43.15 -43.50 -0.28
CA GLN A 966 -44.56 -43.71 0.10
C GLN A 966 -44.86 -45.15 0.61
N SER A 967 -44.04 -45.70 1.50
CA SER A 967 -44.15 -47.10 1.95
C SER A 967 -44.06 -47.23 3.46
N ASN A 968 -44.28 -48.45 3.99
CA ASN A 968 -44.17 -48.75 5.43
C ASN A 968 -42.71 -48.70 5.91
N TRP A 969 -42.04 -47.56 5.74
CA TRP A 969 -40.68 -47.29 6.22
C TRP A 969 -40.68 -46.35 7.42
N TYR A 970 -41.85 -45.96 7.92
CA TYR A 970 -42.00 -44.92 8.94
C TYR A 970 -42.90 -45.35 10.09
N LYS A 971 -42.49 -45.06 11.33
CA LYS A 971 -43.37 -45.08 12.51
C LYS A 971 -43.99 -43.70 12.60
N LEU A 972 -45.27 -43.57 12.26
CA LEU A 972 -45.98 -42.29 12.25
C LEU A 972 -46.84 -42.06 13.51
N ASN A 973 -47.44 -43.13 14.06
CA ASN A 973 -48.37 -43.01 15.18
C ASN A 973 -47.72 -43.36 16.54
N PRO A 974 -47.97 -42.57 17.60
CA PRO A 974 -48.88 -41.42 17.63
C PRO A 974 -48.28 -40.15 17.02
N ILE A 975 -49.15 -39.32 16.44
CA ILE A 975 -48.85 -37.95 16.00
C ILE A 975 -48.97 -37.00 17.21
N TRP A 976 -48.12 -35.99 17.29
CA TRP A 976 -48.22 -34.93 18.30
C TRP A 976 -48.54 -33.62 17.60
N CYS A 977 -49.72 -33.02 17.85
CA CYS A 977 -50.04 -31.67 17.41
C CYS A 977 -50.59 -30.87 18.59
N PRO A 978 -50.03 -29.71 18.96
CA PRO A 978 -50.42 -28.95 20.16
C PRO A 978 -51.89 -28.52 20.22
N SER A 979 -52.59 -28.48 19.09
CA SER A 979 -54.03 -28.20 18.98
C SER A 979 -54.93 -29.44 19.08
N SER A 980 -54.38 -30.66 19.05
CA SER A 980 -55.10 -31.93 19.12
C SER A 980 -54.85 -32.64 20.46
N GLN A 981 -55.91 -33.04 21.16
CA GLN A 981 -55.85 -33.64 22.52
C GLN A 981 -55.31 -35.09 22.57
N ASN A 982 -54.27 -35.45 21.83
CA ASN A 982 -53.70 -36.79 21.88
C ASN A 982 -52.19 -36.74 22.16
N ALA A 983 -51.83 -36.52 23.42
CA ALA A 983 -50.47 -36.70 23.93
C ALA A 983 -50.45 -37.87 24.92
N GLU A 984 -50.56 -39.10 24.43
CA GLU A 984 -50.27 -40.30 25.24
C GLU A 984 -48.86 -40.80 24.93
N GLY A 985 -47.97 -40.70 25.93
CA GLY A 985 -46.60 -41.17 25.88
C GLY A 985 -46.49 -42.66 26.18
N THR A 986 -45.81 -43.42 25.32
CA THR A 986 -45.26 -44.73 25.69
C THR A 986 -43.85 -44.55 26.24
N THR A 987 -43.50 -45.33 27.27
CA THR A 987 -42.16 -45.43 27.85
C THR A 987 -41.10 -45.60 26.75
N PRO A 988 -39.96 -44.87 26.79
CA PRO A 988 -38.81 -45.09 25.90
C PRO A 988 -38.43 -46.57 25.81
N SER A 989 -37.98 -47.04 24.63
CA SER A 989 -37.48 -48.43 24.50
C SER A 989 -36.19 -48.61 25.32
N GLN A 990 -35.86 -49.85 25.70
CA GLN A 990 -34.60 -50.13 26.41
C GLN A 990 -33.36 -49.72 25.58
N GLU A 991 -33.43 -49.88 24.27
CA GLU A 991 -32.44 -49.40 23.31
C GLU A 991 -32.27 -47.87 23.35
N GLN A 992 -33.39 -47.13 23.39
CA GLN A 992 -33.38 -45.67 23.54
C GLN A 992 -32.74 -45.26 24.86
N LEU A 993 -33.07 -45.94 25.96
CA LEU A 993 -32.48 -45.66 27.27
C LEU A 993 -30.97 -45.91 27.29
N LEU A 994 -30.49 -46.99 26.67
CA LEU A 994 -29.06 -47.29 26.55
C LEU A 994 -28.33 -46.24 25.70
N TYR A 995 -28.95 -45.79 24.61
CA TYR A 995 -28.37 -44.74 23.79
C TYR A 995 -28.33 -43.41 24.55
N GLU A 996 -29.42 -43.02 25.22
CA GLU A 996 -29.47 -41.82 26.06
C GLU A 996 -28.47 -41.88 27.22
N GLU A 997 -28.29 -43.05 27.85
CA GLU A 997 -27.25 -43.30 28.87
C GLU A 997 -25.84 -43.10 28.28
N ALA A 998 -25.56 -43.68 27.11
CA ALA A 998 -24.28 -43.48 26.45
C ALA A 998 -24.02 -42.01 26.09
N GLN A 999 -25.04 -41.28 25.61
CA GLN A 999 -24.94 -39.84 25.34
C GLN A 999 -24.66 -39.06 26.62
N ALA A 1000 -25.35 -39.36 27.73
CA ALA A 1000 -25.08 -38.73 29.02
C ALA A 1000 -23.66 -39.03 29.53
N SER A 1001 -23.14 -40.25 29.31
CA SER A 1001 -21.75 -40.59 29.60
C SER A 1001 -20.76 -39.80 28.75
N ILE A 1002 -21.04 -39.60 27.45
CA ILE A 1002 -20.22 -38.76 26.56
C ILE A 1002 -20.22 -37.31 27.08
N GLU A 1003 -21.39 -36.75 27.38
CA GLU A 1003 -21.56 -35.40 27.95
C GLU A 1003 -20.81 -35.23 29.29
N ALA A 1004 -20.78 -36.28 30.12
CA ALA A 1004 -20.05 -36.31 31.37
C ALA A 1004 -18.52 -36.56 31.21
N GLY A 1005 -18.04 -36.86 29.99
CA GLY A 1005 -16.64 -37.19 29.71
C GLY A 1005 -16.21 -38.61 30.10
N ASP A 1006 -17.15 -39.51 30.40
CA ASP A 1006 -16.87 -40.92 30.69
C ASP A 1006 -16.88 -41.77 29.40
N TYR A 1007 -15.80 -41.67 28.62
CA TYR A 1007 -15.67 -42.35 27.34
C TYR A 1007 -15.57 -43.87 27.45
N VAL A 1008 -15.08 -44.39 28.58
CA VAL A 1008 -14.94 -45.84 28.78
C VAL A 1008 -16.32 -46.47 28.94
N SER A 1009 -17.15 -45.90 29.81
CA SER A 1009 -18.54 -46.34 29.99
C SER A 1009 -19.35 -46.11 28.72
N ALA A 1010 -19.21 -44.96 28.07
CA ALA A 1010 -19.89 -44.69 26.80
C ALA A 1010 -19.53 -45.72 25.73
N THR A 1011 -18.24 -46.03 25.53
CA THR A 1011 -17.78 -47.04 24.55
C THR A 1011 -18.37 -48.42 24.84
N ALA A 1012 -18.39 -48.83 26.12
CA ALA A 1012 -18.96 -50.11 26.53
C ALA A 1012 -20.47 -50.16 26.28
N THR A 1013 -21.20 -49.11 26.64
CA THR A 1013 -22.65 -49.01 26.44
C THR A 1013 -23.01 -48.99 24.96
N LEU A 1014 -22.28 -48.26 24.12
CA LEU A 1014 -22.50 -48.23 22.66
C LEU A 1014 -22.20 -49.59 22.00
N LYS A 1015 -21.09 -50.25 22.36
CA LYS A 1015 -20.78 -51.60 21.86
C LYS A 1015 -21.84 -52.61 22.31
N SER A 1016 -22.28 -52.52 23.55
CA SER A 1016 -23.39 -53.34 24.08
C SER A 1016 -24.70 -53.09 23.32
N LEU A 1017 -25.00 -51.84 22.98
CA LEU A 1017 -26.18 -51.50 22.16
C LEU A 1017 -26.08 -52.15 20.78
N ILE A 1018 -24.92 -52.06 20.11
CA ILE A 1018 -24.70 -52.67 18.79
C ILE A 1018 -24.82 -54.20 18.84
N GLU A 1019 -24.30 -54.84 19.90
CA GLU A 1019 -24.33 -56.29 20.04
C GLU A 1019 -25.73 -56.83 20.39
N ASN A 1020 -26.46 -56.14 21.28
CA ASN A 1020 -27.76 -56.61 21.77
C ASN A 1020 -28.93 -56.17 20.90
N TYR A 1021 -28.78 -55.05 20.18
CA TYR A 1021 -29.80 -54.48 19.32
C TYR A 1021 -29.22 -54.18 17.92
N PRO A 1022 -28.64 -55.16 17.20
CA PRO A 1022 -27.99 -54.89 15.90
C PRO A 1022 -28.93 -54.29 14.86
N THR A 1023 -30.21 -54.60 15.02
CA THR A 1023 -31.34 -54.12 14.25
C THR A 1023 -32.06 -52.98 14.99
N GLY A 1024 -31.36 -52.16 15.75
CA GLY A 1024 -31.92 -51.06 16.52
C GLY A 1024 -31.97 -49.77 15.70
N ASP A 1025 -32.96 -48.92 15.96
CA ASP A 1025 -33.05 -47.57 15.43
C ASP A 1025 -31.83 -46.70 15.83
N TYR A 1026 -31.22 -46.96 16.99
CA TYR A 1026 -30.06 -46.23 17.54
C TYR A 1026 -28.70 -46.87 17.21
N THR A 1027 -28.67 -48.04 16.58
CA THR A 1027 -27.43 -48.80 16.34
C THR A 1027 -26.53 -48.13 15.31
N GLN A 1028 -27.12 -47.53 14.28
CA GLN A 1028 -26.35 -46.76 13.30
C GLN A 1028 -25.68 -45.55 13.97
N ALA A 1029 -26.40 -44.86 14.87
CA ALA A 1029 -25.88 -43.74 15.62
C ALA A 1029 -24.75 -44.16 16.57
N ALA A 1030 -24.90 -45.31 17.24
CA ALA A 1030 -23.87 -45.86 18.10
C ALA A 1030 -22.56 -46.16 17.36
N ILE A 1031 -22.63 -46.67 16.13
CA ILE A 1031 -21.43 -46.87 15.30
C ILE A 1031 -20.73 -45.53 15.01
N LYS A 1032 -21.48 -44.48 14.62
CA LYS A 1032 -20.92 -43.14 14.38
C LYS A 1032 -20.29 -42.57 15.65
N ASP A 1033 -20.97 -42.74 16.79
CA ASP A 1033 -20.52 -42.21 18.07
C ASP A 1033 -19.27 -42.93 18.61
N LEU A 1034 -19.03 -44.20 18.24
CA LEU A 1034 -17.76 -44.88 18.55
C LEU A 1034 -16.56 -44.21 17.88
N PHE A 1035 -16.67 -43.84 16.60
CA PHE A 1035 -15.63 -43.06 15.92
C PHE A 1035 -15.45 -41.69 16.58
N LYS A 1036 -16.56 -41.02 16.90
CA LYS A 1036 -16.55 -39.74 17.62
C LYS A 1036 -15.79 -39.84 18.95
N ILE A 1037 -15.98 -40.91 19.72
CA ILE A 1037 -15.29 -41.12 21.00
C ILE A 1037 -13.77 -41.22 20.81
N GLU A 1038 -13.28 -41.93 19.80
CA GLU A 1038 -11.83 -42.02 19.57
C GLU A 1038 -11.24 -40.67 19.19
N LYS A 1039 -11.97 -39.88 18.38
CA LYS A 1039 -11.59 -38.49 18.10
C LYS A 1039 -11.56 -37.62 19.36
N LEU A 1040 -12.56 -37.76 20.23
CA LEU A 1040 -12.62 -37.05 21.52
C LEU A 1040 -11.44 -37.40 22.44
N LYS A 1041 -11.03 -38.67 22.48
CA LYS A 1041 -9.85 -39.08 23.26
C LYS A 1041 -8.58 -38.45 22.72
N SER A 1042 -8.39 -38.46 21.40
CA SER A 1042 -7.24 -37.82 20.73
C SER A 1042 -7.14 -36.33 21.10
N GLU A 1043 -8.24 -35.60 21.03
CA GLU A 1043 -8.33 -34.18 21.38
C GLU A 1043 -8.11 -33.90 22.87
N ALA A 1044 -8.64 -34.76 23.73
CA ALA A 1044 -8.38 -34.72 25.18
C ALA A 1044 -6.95 -35.14 25.55
N LYS A 1045 -6.05 -35.36 24.57
CA LYS A 1045 -4.69 -35.90 24.75
C LYS A 1045 -4.67 -37.22 25.52
N SER A 1046 -5.78 -37.94 25.49
CA SER A 1046 -5.90 -39.30 25.98
C SER A 1046 -5.51 -40.24 24.83
N ALA A 1047 -5.14 -41.49 25.14
CA ALA A 1047 -4.84 -42.46 24.10
C ALA A 1047 -6.11 -42.78 23.31
N ASP A 1048 -6.21 -42.27 22.08
CA ASP A 1048 -7.14 -42.78 21.08
C ASP A 1048 -6.73 -44.19 20.61
N ASP A 1049 -7.68 -44.93 20.08
CA ASP A 1049 -7.47 -46.26 19.52
C ASP A 1049 -8.20 -46.40 18.17
N PHE A 1050 -7.89 -45.51 17.22
CA PHE A 1050 -8.46 -45.59 15.87
C PHE A 1050 -8.14 -46.91 15.17
N LEU A 1051 -6.96 -47.49 15.41
CA LEU A 1051 -6.56 -48.79 14.87
C LEU A 1051 -7.39 -49.92 15.49
N GLY A 1052 -7.60 -49.93 16.81
CA GLY A 1052 -8.44 -50.89 17.49
C GLY A 1052 -9.91 -50.76 17.12
N LEU A 1053 -10.40 -49.53 16.92
CA LEU A 1053 -11.75 -49.29 16.41
C LEU A 1053 -11.90 -49.82 14.98
N GLN A 1054 -10.93 -49.54 14.10
CA GLN A 1054 -10.91 -50.06 12.74
C GLN A 1054 -10.93 -51.61 12.75
N ASN A 1055 -10.17 -52.23 13.64
CA ASN A 1055 -10.17 -53.69 13.82
C ASN A 1055 -11.50 -54.21 14.37
N TYR A 1056 -12.14 -53.51 15.30
CA TYR A 1056 -13.46 -53.86 15.81
C TYR A 1056 -14.49 -53.84 14.67
N TYR A 1057 -14.51 -52.76 13.89
CA TYR A 1057 -15.36 -52.62 12.70
C TYR A 1057 -15.16 -53.74 11.69
N LYS A 1058 -13.91 -54.06 11.32
CA LYS A 1058 -13.58 -55.11 10.34
C LYS A 1058 -13.92 -56.53 10.83
N ASN A 1059 -13.82 -56.80 12.13
CA ASN A 1059 -13.89 -58.17 12.66
C ASN A 1059 -15.16 -58.49 13.45
N ASN A 1060 -15.97 -57.50 13.81
CA ASN A 1060 -17.21 -57.73 14.55
C ASN A 1060 -18.23 -58.44 13.67
N THR A 1061 -18.57 -59.68 14.01
CA THR A 1061 -19.49 -60.51 13.22
C THR A 1061 -20.87 -59.90 13.08
N THR A 1062 -21.37 -59.22 14.11
CA THR A 1062 -22.68 -58.57 14.09
C THR A 1062 -22.74 -57.45 13.04
N ILE A 1063 -21.70 -56.62 12.98
CA ILE A 1063 -21.56 -55.55 11.96
C ILE A 1063 -21.40 -56.16 10.56
N GLN A 1064 -20.49 -57.12 10.41
CA GLN A 1064 -20.11 -57.66 9.09
C GLN A 1064 -21.20 -58.54 8.46
N THR A 1065 -22.08 -59.14 9.26
CA THR A 1065 -23.21 -59.93 8.75
C THR A 1065 -24.43 -59.08 8.36
N ASP A 1066 -24.50 -57.83 8.80
CA ASP A 1066 -25.54 -56.88 8.41
C ASP A 1066 -25.06 -56.03 7.22
N SER A 1067 -25.71 -56.18 6.07
CA SER A 1067 -25.34 -55.50 4.82
C SER A 1067 -25.38 -53.97 4.91
N VAL A 1068 -26.19 -53.40 5.80
CA VAL A 1068 -26.35 -51.95 5.97
C VAL A 1068 -25.25 -51.43 6.89
N LEU A 1069 -24.99 -52.12 8.00
CA LEU A 1069 -23.93 -51.75 8.95
C LEU A 1069 -22.55 -51.94 8.32
N SER A 1070 -22.31 -53.01 7.57
CA SER A 1070 -21.06 -53.27 6.87
C SER A 1070 -20.71 -52.11 5.91
N LYS A 1071 -21.64 -51.71 5.04
CA LYS A 1071 -21.44 -50.59 4.10
C LYS A 1071 -21.19 -49.26 4.82
N MET A 1072 -21.94 -49.00 5.90
CA MET A 1072 -21.76 -47.77 6.69
C MET A 1072 -20.39 -47.74 7.38
N VAL A 1073 -19.93 -48.90 7.85
CA VAL A 1073 -18.65 -49.05 8.54
C VAL A 1073 -17.46 -48.94 7.58
N ASP A 1074 -17.61 -49.29 6.30
CA ASP A 1074 -16.57 -49.05 5.29
C ASP A 1074 -16.18 -47.56 5.20
N PHE A 1075 -17.14 -46.65 5.27
CA PHE A 1075 -16.89 -45.20 5.36
C PHE A 1075 -16.11 -44.84 6.63
N TRP A 1076 -16.51 -45.36 7.79
CA TRP A 1076 -15.83 -45.06 9.07
C TRP A 1076 -14.44 -45.68 9.18
N ILE A 1077 -14.22 -46.85 8.56
CA ILE A 1077 -12.89 -47.44 8.39
C ILE A 1077 -12.00 -46.51 7.59
N ASN A 1078 -12.54 -45.94 6.50
CA ASN A 1078 -11.83 -44.97 5.67
C ASN A 1078 -11.48 -43.69 6.45
N ARG A 1079 -12.41 -43.20 7.28
CA ARG A 1079 -12.13 -42.08 8.20
C ARG A 1079 -11.04 -42.43 9.21
N CYS A 1080 -11.00 -43.66 9.76
CA CYS A 1080 -9.88 -44.10 10.60
C CYS A 1080 -8.55 -44.07 9.84
N ASP A 1081 -8.53 -44.46 8.55
CA ASP A 1081 -7.32 -44.39 7.74
C ASP A 1081 -6.84 -42.94 7.54
N ILE A 1082 -7.75 -41.97 7.40
CA ILE A 1082 -7.41 -40.54 7.34
C ILE A 1082 -6.77 -40.08 8.66
N GLU A 1083 -7.37 -40.42 9.82
CA GLU A 1083 -6.85 -40.06 11.15
C GLU A 1083 -5.50 -40.73 11.45
N LEU A 1084 -5.30 -41.97 10.97
CA LEU A 1084 -4.02 -42.70 11.05
C LEU A 1084 -2.98 -42.24 10.02
N ALA A 1085 -3.31 -41.24 9.17
CA ALA A 1085 -2.51 -40.76 8.06
C ALA A 1085 -2.15 -41.83 7.00
N HIS A 1086 -2.99 -42.86 6.87
CA HIS A 1086 -2.97 -43.87 5.80
C HIS A 1086 -3.63 -43.32 4.53
N TYR A 1087 -3.07 -42.24 3.98
CA TYR A 1087 -3.71 -41.50 2.89
C TYR A 1087 -3.80 -42.26 1.56
N ASN A 1088 -2.91 -43.23 1.30
CA ASN A 1088 -2.99 -44.06 0.09
C ASN A 1088 -4.26 -44.91 0.09
N GLU A 1089 -4.52 -45.55 1.23
CA GLU A 1089 -5.70 -46.37 1.49
C GLU A 1089 -6.95 -45.49 1.42
N ALA A 1090 -6.90 -44.29 2.01
CA ALA A 1090 -8.03 -43.37 2.04
C ALA A 1090 -8.42 -42.83 0.66
N ILE A 1091 -7.44 -42.46 -0.16
CA ILE A 1091 -7.64 -42.04 -1.55
C ILE A 1091 -8.23 -43.21 -2.35
N ALA A 1092 -7.62 -44.40 -2.24
CA ALA A 1092 -8.03 -45.56 -3.00
C ALA A 1092 -9.49 -45.94 -2.73
N HIS A 1093 -9.96 -45.78 -1.49
CA HIS A 1093 -11.36 -45.98 -1.13
C HIS A 1093 -12.28 -45.02 -1.89
N TYR A 1094 -12.05 -43.71 -1.84
CA TYR A 1094 -12.93 -42.75 -2.53
C TYR A 1094 -12.85 -42.91 -4.06
N GLU A 1095 -11.67 -43.18 -4.62
CA GLU A 1095 -11.55 -43.47 -6.05
C GLU A 1095 -12.32 -44.73 -6.46
N ASP A 1096 -12.30 -45.77 -5.62
CA ASP A 1096 -13.10 -46.99 -5.83
C ASP A 1096 -14.59 -46.68 -5.80
N VAL A 1097 -15.05 -45.87 -4.83
CA VAL A 1097 -16.44 -45.40 -4.77
C VAL A 1097 -16.77 -44.59 -6.02
N ILE A 1098 -15.89 -43.69 -6.50
CA ILE A 1098 -16.16 -42.91 -7.73
C ILE A 1098 -16.31 -43.83 -8.95
N LEU A 1099 -15.44 -44.84 -9.09
CA LEU A 1099 -15.42 -45.76 -10.24
C LEU A 1099 -16.52 -46.83 -10.20
N HIS A 1100 -16.92 -47.25 -9.00
CA HIS A 1100 -17.78 -48.41 -8.78
C HIS A 1100 -19.03 -48.10 -7.94
N SER A 1101 -19.43 -46.82 -7.87
CA SER A 1101 -20.58 -46.37 -7.09
C SER A 1101 -21.90 -47.06 -7.49
N GLY A 1102 -22.74 -47.35 -6.49
CA GLY A 1102 -24.13 -47.78 -6.70
C GLY A 1102 -25.09 -46.65 -7.10
N SER A 1103 -24.71 -45.37 -6.92
CA SER A 1103 -25.52 -44.21 -7.27
C SER A 1103 -24.70 -43.00 -7.73
N ALA A 1104 -25.28 -42.14 -8.57
CA ALA A 1104 -24.63 -40.91 -9.02
C ALA A 1104 -24.32 -39.97 -7.84
N GLN A 1105 -25.15 -39.99 -6.80
CA GLN A 1105 -25.00 -39.19 -5.60
C GLN A 1105 -23.77 -39.62 -4.78
N ASP A 1106 -23.58 -40.92 -4.55
CA ASP A 1106 -22.42 -41.44 -3.82
C ASP A 1106 -21.12 -41.18 -4.59
N SER A 1107 -21.15 -41.22 -5.92
CA SER A 1107 -20.00 -40.85 -6.77
C SER A 1107 -19.69 -39.35 -6.65
N ILE A 1108 -20.70 -38.48 -6.70
CA ILE A 1108 -20.56 -37.03 -6.53
C ILE A 1108 -20.01 -36.68 -5.13
N PHE A 1109 -20.54 -37.32 -4.08
CA PHE A 1109 -20.04 -37.13 -2.72
C PHE A 1109 -18.61 -37.64 -2.56
N ALA A 1110 -18.27 -38.79 -3.14
CA ALA A 1110 -16.89 -39.28 -3.14
C ALA A 1110 -15.93 -38.34 -3.88
N VAL A 1111 -16.36 -37.64 -4.94
CA VAL A 1111 -15.55 -36.58 -5.58
C VAL A 1111 -15.31 -35.40 -4.64
N ILE A 1112 -16.33 -34.98 -3.90
CA ILE A 1112 -16.22 -33.91 -2.90
C ILE A 1112 -15.26 -34.34 -1.78
N ASP A 1113 -15.47 -35.51 -1.21
CA ASP A 1113 -14.68 -36.02 -0.09
C ASP A 1113 -13.22 -36.32 -0.49
N LEU A 1114 -12.99 -36.81 -1.72
CA LEU A 1114 -11.64 -36.96 -2.31
C LEU A 1114 -10.94 -35.60 -2.45
N GLY A 1115 -11.67 -34.58 -2.92
CA GLY A 1115 -11.16 -33.22 -3.02
C GLY A 1115 -10.73 -32.66 -1.66
N ASN A 1116 -11.53 -32.90 -0.62
CA ASN A 1116 -11.23 -32.48 0.75
C ASN A 1116 -10.00 -33.24 1.31
N LEU A 1117 -9.92 -34.55 1.07
CA LEU A 1117 -8.78 -35.37 1.47
C LEU A 1117 -7.45 -34.84 0.91
N TYR A 1118 -7.43 -34.43 -0.36
CA TYR A 1118 -6.24 -33.81 -0.95
C TYR A 1118 -5.82 -32.52 -0.24
N LEU A 1119 -6.76 -31.67 0.17
CA LEU A 1119 -6.47 -30.46 0.94
C LEU A 1119 -5.88 -30.82 2.32
N MET A 1120 -6.45 -31.81 3.01
CA MET A 1120 -5.94 -32.29 4.30
C MET A 1120 -4.51 -32.84 4.19
N MET A 1121 -4.20 -33.59 3.12
CA MET A 1121 -2.85 -34.12 2.87
C MET A 1121 -1.82 -33.02 2.60
N GLU A 1122 -2.20 -31.98 1.87
CA GLU A 1122 -1.34 -30.83 1.63
C GLU A 1122 -1.02 -30.06 2.92
N ASN A 1123 -1.95 -30.02 3.87
CA ASN A 1123 -1.74 -29.32 5.14
C ASN A 1123 -0.89 -30.12 6.15
N ASN A 1124 -0.96 -31.45 6.14
CA ASN A 1124 -0.33 -32.28 7.19
C ASN A 1124 1.14 -32.65 6.96
N ASP A 1125 1.81 -32.14 5.91
CA ASP A 1125 3.20 -32.43 5.48
C ASP A 1125 3.52 -33.91 5.18
N LYS A 1126 2.74 -34.86 5.72
CA LYS A 1126 2.83 -36.29 5.52
C LYS A 1126 2.03 -36.67 4.29
N GLY A 1127 2.71 -37.18 3.27
CA GLY A 1127 2.04 -37.66 2.07
C GLY A 1127 1.78 -36.59 1.00
N LYS A 1128 2.41 -35.41 1.06
CA LYS A 1128 2.33 -34.38 -0.01
C LYS A 1128 2.66 -34.90 -1.42
N ASN A 1129 3.48 -35.95 -1.51
CA ASN A 1129 3.86 -36.61 -2.77
C ASN A 1129 2.92 -37.78 -3.14
N ILE A 1130 2.00 -38.16 -2.26
CA ILE A 1130 1.00 -39.18 -2.54
C ILE A 1130 -0.07 -38.51 -3.42
N VAL A 1131 -0.23 -39.06 -4.61
CA VAL A 1131 -1.26 -38.64 -5.57
C VAL A 1131 -2.07 -39.87 -5.93
N GLY A 1132 -3.40 -39.73 -5.95
CA GLY A 1132 -4.30 -40.75 -6.45
C GLY A 1132 -4.25 -40.89 -7.96
N LYS A 1133 -5.02 -41.83 -8.49
CA LYS A 1133 -5.19 -42.01 -9.93
C LYS A 1133 -6.03 -40.89 -10.56
N MET A 1134 -6.91 -40.25 -9.78
CA MET A 1134 -7.83 -39.20 -10.23
C MET A 1134 -7.36 -37.80 -9.83
N ILE A 1135 -6.22 -37.38 -10.39
CA ILE A 1135 -5.61 -36.08 -10.09
C ILE A 1135 -6.48 -34.88 -10.52
N GLU A 1136 -7.40 -35.06 -11.46
CA GLU A 1136 -8.33 -34.04 -11.95
C GLU A 1136 -9.36 -33.58 -10.90
N PHE A 1137 -9.53 -34.36 -9.83
CA PHE A 1137 -10.39 -33.98 -8.71
C PHE A 1137 -9.64 -33.26 -7.59
N LYS A 1138 -8.31 -33.18 -7.66
CA LYS A 1138 -7.50 -32.39 -6.74
C LYS A 1138 -7.82 -30.89 -6.89
N PRO A 1139 -8.29 -30.20 -5.83
CA PRO A 1139 -8.56 -28.77 -5.90
C PRO A 1139 -7.29 -27.94 -6.02
N GLU A 1140 -7.34 -26.83 -6.75
CA GLU A 1140 -6.24 -25.85 -6.80
C GLU A 1140 -6.13 -25.03 -5.51
N SER A 1141 -7.26 -24.84 -4.81
CA SER A 1141 -7.35 -24.14 -3.53
C SER A 1141 -8.64 -24.51 -2.81
N ARG A 1142 -8.72 -24.19 -1.52
CA ARG A 1142 -9.92 -24.37 -0.70
C ARG A 1142 -11.13 -23.61 -1.25
N ALA A 1143 -10.95 -22.36 -1.70
CA ALA A 1143 -12.02 -21.59 -2.34
C ALA A 1143 -12.56 -22.25 -3.62
N LYS A 1144 -11.67 -22.83 -4.44
CA LYS A 1144 -12.07 -23.59 -5.65
C LYS A 1144 -12.76 -24.90 -5.30
N HIS A 1145 -12.32 -25.56 -4.23
CA HIS A 1145 -13.01 -26.74 -3.70
C HIS A 1145 -14.45 -26.40 -3.33
N ILE A 1146 -14.69 -25.33 -2.57
CA ILE A 1146 -16.03 -24.90 -2.15
C ILE A 1146 -16.94 -24.60 -3.35
N LEU A 1147 -16.46 -23.83 -4.33
CA LEU A 1147 -17.23 -23.54 -5.55
C LEU A 1147 -17.58 -24.82 -6.33
N LYS A 1148 -16.62 -25.75 -6.44
CA LYS A 1148 -16.82 -27.04 -7.09
C LYS A 1148 -17.80 -27.90 -6.30
N THR A 1149 -17.74 -27.90 -4.96
CA THR A 1149 -18.68 -28.59 -4.08
C THR A 1149 -20.10 -28.06 -4.27
N ASN A 1150 -20.31 -26.74 -4.28
CA ASN A 1150 -21.61 -26.15 -4.56
C ASN A 1150 -22.16 -26.56 -5.93
N TYR A 1151 -21.31 -26.53 -6.96
CA TYR A 1151 -21.67 -27.01 -8.28
C TYR A 1151 -22.01 -28.52 -8.29
N LEU A 1152 -21.19 -29.36 -7.66
CA LEU A 1152 -21.38 -30.80 -7.58
C LEU A 1152 -22.67 -31.16 -6.81
N ILE A 1153 -22.96 -30.48 -5.71
CA ILE A 1153 -24.24 -30.57 -4.98
C ILE A 1153 -25.39 -30.14 -5.88
N SER A 1154 -25.19 -29.13 -6.73
CA SER A 1154 -26.17 -28.71 -7.72
C SER A 1154 -26.42 -29.76 -8.82
N LEU A 1155 -25.57 -30.77 -8.99
CA LEU A 1155 -25.77 -31.87 -9.94
C LEU A 1155 -26.61 -33.02 -9.38
N LEU A 1156 -26.85 -33.04 -8.06
CA LEU A 1156 -27.76 -34.00 -7.46
C LEU A 1156 -29.16 -33.86 -8.08
N PRO A 1157 -29.91 -34.96 -8.27
CA PRO A 1157 -30.99 -35.12 -9.25
C PRO A 1157 -32.23 -34.21 -9.14
N PHE A 1158 -32.19 -33.16 -8.33
CA PHE A 1158 -33.28 -32.20 -8.17
C PHE A 1158 -33.04 -30.87 -8.91
N ASN A 1159 -31.96 -30.77 -9.70
CA ASN A 1159 -31.60 -29.55 -10.44
C ASN A 1159 -31.67 -29.67 -11.96
N LYS A 1160 -32.38 -30.67 -12.49
CA LYS A 1160 -32.88 -30.57 -13.87
C LYS A 1160 -34.02 -29.54 -13.90
N LYS A 1161 -33.66 -28.27 -14.06
CA LYS A 1161 -34.53 -27.39 -14.86
C LYS A 1161 -34.64 -28.02 -16.24
N VAL A 1162 -35.86 -28.38 -16.56
CA VAL A 1162 -36.45 -28.32 -17.89
C VAL A 1162 -35.84 -27.14 -18.64
N THR A 1163 -34.91 -27.40 -19.57
CA THR A 1163 -34.68 -26.63 -20.82
C THR A 1163 -33.59 -27.30 -21.65
N GLU A 1164 -33.99 -27.84 -22.81
CA GLU A 1164 -33.22 -28.02 -24.07
C GLU A 1164 -32.04 -29.01 -24.04
N GLN A 1165 -31.89 -30.06 -24.88
CA GLN A 1165 -32.36 -30.43 -26.22
C GLN A 1165 -32.47 -31.98 -26.25
N GLU A 1166 -33.33 -32.64 -27.01
CA GLU A 1166 -33.19 -32.89 -28.45
C GLU A 1166 -34.55 -33.24 -29.07
N GLY A 1167 -34.82 -32.63 -30.22
CA GLY A 1167 -35.99 -32.93 -31.03
C GLY A 1167 -36.25 -31.91 -32.12
N GLU A 1168 -35.22 -31.48 -32.87
CA GLU A 1168 -35.47 -30.94 -34.20
C GLU A 1168 -36.11 -32.04 -35.03
N ASN A 1169 -37.41 -31.90 -35.33
CA ASN A 1169 -37.98 -32.22 -36.64
C ASN A 1169 -39.45 -31.76 -36.74
N ASN A 1170 -39.66 -30.73 -37.56
CA ASN A 1170 -40.81 -30.52 -38.45
C ASN A 1170 -42.22 -30.91 -37.95
N MET A 1171 -43.03 -29.91 -37.58
CA MET A 1171 -44.26 -29.50 -38.31
C MET A 1171 -45.17 -28.57 -37.47
N ALA A 1172 -45.54 -27.43 -38.10
CA ALA A 1172 -46.63 -26.49 -37.76
C ALA A 1172 -46.57 -25.77 -36.39
N LYS A 1173 -46.33 -24.44 -36.43
CA LYS A 1173 -46.67 -23.51 -35.33
C LYS A 1173 -48.17 -23.61 -35.01
N THR A 1174 -48.52 -24.35 -33.96
CA THR A 1174 -49.86 -24.35 -33.36
C THR A 1174 -50.04 -23.07 -32.54
N ILE A 1175 -50.99 -22.24 -32.94
CA ILE A 1175 -51.35 -20.94 -32.33
C ILE A 1175 -52.43 -21.10 -31.24
N GLY A 1176 -52.48 -22.28 -30.63
CA GLY A 1176 -53.44 -22.64 -29.60
C GLY A 1176 -53.12 -23.97 -28.93
N THR A 1177 -53.69 -24.18 -27.74
CA THR A 1177 -53.44 -25.29 -26.82
C THR A 1177 -54.71 -26.11 -26.64
N LEU A 1178 -54.63 -27.44 -26.75
CA LEU A 1178 -55.74 -28.32 -26.39
C LEU A 1178 -55.90 -28.26 -24.87
N LEU A 1179 -57.10 -27.95 -24.38
CA LEU A 1179 -57.37 -27.94 -22.95
C LEU A 1179 -57.52 -29.39 -22.46
N GLN A 1180 -57.40 -29.61 -21.16
CA GLN A 1180 -57.54 -30.96 -20.60
C GLN A 1180 -58.96 -31.48 -20.87
N ASN A 1181 -59.05 -32.57 -21.63
CA ASN A 1181 -60.30 -33.19 -22.02
C ASN A 1181 -60.33 -34.61 -21.46
N ASN A 1182 -61.20 -34.86 -20.50
CA ASN A 1182 -61.45 -36.21 -20.04
C ASN A 1182 -62.52 -36.83 -20.93
N PRO A 1183 -62.24 -37.90 -21.69
CA PRO A 1183 -63.34 -38.69 -22.24
C PRO A 1183 -64.17 -39.17 -21.05
N ASN A 1184 -65.47 -38.88 -21.06
CA ASN A 1184 -66.38 -39.46 -20.08
C ASN A 1184 -66.65 -40.90 -20.56
N PRO A 1185 -66.06 -41.94 -19.94
CA PRO A 1185 -66.10 -43.30 -20.49
C PRO A 1185 -67.51 -43.94 -20.42
N THR A 1186 -68.49 -43.22 -19.87
CA THR A 1186 -69.86 -43.73 -19.66
C THR A 1186 -70.92 -43.06 -20.53
N GLN A 1187 -70.61 -41.92 -21.17
CA GLN A 1187 -71.53 -41.22 -22.04
C GLN A 1187 -70.99 -41.26 -23.47
N GLY A 1188 -71.83 -41.66 -24.43
CA GLY A 1188 -71.44 -41.80 -25.83
C GLY A 1188 -70.98 -40.51 -26.52
N ILE A 1189 -70.86 -39.39 -25.81
CA ILE A 1189 -70.41 -38.09 -26.29
C ILE A 1189 -69.41 -37.50 -25.27
N THR A 1190 -68.30 -36.94 -25.75
CA THR A 1190 -67.36 -36.15 -24.95
C THR A 1190 -67.14 -34.78 -25.58
N THR A 1191 -66.76 -33.80 -24.77
CA THR A 1191 -66.44 -32.44 -25.22
C THR A 1191 -64.94 -32.25 -25.21
N ILE A 1192 -64.39 -31.81 -26.33
CA ILE A 1192 -63.00 -31.42 -26.50
C ILE A 1192 -62.88 -29.90 -26.51
N GLY A 1193 -62.38 -29.33 -25.42
CA GLY A 1193 -61.97 -27.94 -25.26
C GLY A 1193 -60.55 -27.67 -25.79
N TYR A 1194 -60.37 -26.50 -26.38
CA TYR A 1194 -59.09 -25.97 -26.84
C TYR A 1194 -59.10 -24.44 -26.72
N GLN A 1195 -57.93 -23.83 -26.56
CA GLN A 1195 -57.78 -22.40 -26.43
C GLN A 1195 -56.88 -21.86 -27.54
N LEU A 1196 -57.33 -20.81 -28.23
CA LEU A 1196 -56.55 -20.13 -29.25
C LEU A 1196 -56.00 -18.82 -28.68
N GLU A 1197 -54.72 -18.53 -28.89
CA GLU A 1197 -54.11 -17.28 -28.41
C GLU A 1197 -54.58 -16.06 -29.22
N LYS A 1198 -54.95 -16.28 -30.49
CA LYS A 1198 -55.51 -15.29 -31.42
C LYS A 1198 -56.45 -15.96 -32.42
N ASN A 1199 -57.21 -15.17 -33.17
CA ASN A 1199 -58.11 -15.73 -34.19
C ASN A 1199 -57.31 -16.53 -35.24
N ALA A 1200 -57.75 -17.75 -35.56
CA ALA A 1200 -57.13 -18.66 -36.52
C ALA A 1200 -57.87 -18.63 -37.88
N GLN A 1201 -57.22 -19.05 -38.97
CA GLN A 1201 -57.90 -19.17 -40.28
C GLN A 1201 -58.62 -20.51 -40.46
N GLN A 1202 -58.05 -21.58 -39.89
CA GLN A 1202 -58.65 -22.92 -39.87
C GLN A 1202 -58.23 -23.63 -38.59
N VAL A 1203 -59.15 -24.34 -37.95
CA VAL A 1203 -58.85 -25.19 -36.79
C VAL A 1203 -59.40 -26.59 -37.04
N SER A 1204 -58.55 -27.60 -36.85
CA SER A 1204 -58.94 -29.01 -36.91
C SER A 1204 -58.41 -29.76 -35.71
N ILE A 1205 -59.17 -30.77 -35.25
CA ILE A 1205 -58.79 -31.68 -34.18
C ILE A 1205 -58.70 -33.09 -34.77
N VAL A 1206 -57.59 -33.78 -34.50
CA VAL A 1206 -57.32 -35.13 -34.99
C VAL A 1206 -57.23 -36.06 -33.80
N ILE A 1207 -58.02 -37.13 -33.83
CA ILE A 1207 -58.07 -38.15 -32.79
C ILE A 1207 -57.30 -39.37 -33.29
N TYR A 1208 -56.41 -39.89 -32.46
CA TYR A 1208 -55.62 -41.09 -32.70
C TYR A 1208 -55.99 -42.17 -31.67
N ASP A 1209 -55.83 -43.44 -32.03
CA ASP A 1209 -55.93 -44.53 -31.06
C ASP A 1209 -54.63 -44.68 -30.25
N TYR A 1210 -54.64 -45.59 -29.27
CA TYR A 1210 -53.49 -45.88 -28.42
C TYR A 1210 -52.26 -46.40 -29.19
N THR A 1211 -52.40 -46.78 -30.46
CA THR A 1211 -51.30 -47.18 -31.34
C THR A 1211 -50.75 -46.03 -32.18
N GLY A 1212 -51.37 -44.85 -32.08
CA GLY A 1212 -50.99 -43.65 -32.83
C GLY A 1212 -51.58 -43.59 -34.25
N LYS A 1213 -52.55 -44.46 -34.59
CA LYS A 1213 -53.23 -44.39 -35.89
C LYS A 1213 -54.37 -43.39 -35.83
N THR A 1214 -54.50 -42.51 -36.84
CA THR A 1214 -55.61 -41.55 -36.90
C THR A 1214 -56.95 -42.28 -37.02
N VAL A 1215 -57.85 -41.99 -36.09
CA VAL A 1215 -59.19 -42.59 -35.99
C VAL A 1215 -60.26 -41.65 -36.52
N GLN A 1216 -60.16 -40.36 -36.22
CA GLN A 1216 -61.10 -39.35 -36.72
C GLN A 1216 -60.39 -37.99 -36.86
N ARG A 1217 -60.83 -37.18 -37.82
CA ARG A 1217 -60.42 -35.78 -37.97
C ARG A 1217 -61.66 -34.91 -38.07
N ILE A 1218 -61.71 -33.85 -37.26
CA ILE A 1218 -62.77 -32.86 -37.23
C ILE A 1218 -62.17 -31.56 -37.73
N GLU A 1219 -62.70 -31.02 -38.82
CA GLU A 1219 -62.20 -29.80 -39.46
C GLU A 1219 -63.21 -28.65 -39.29
N ASP A 1220 -62.76 -27.42 -39.57
CA ASP A 1220 -63.54 -26.17 -39.53
C ASP A 1220 -64.18 -25.84 -38.16
N LEU A 1221 -63.40 -26.00 -37.10
CA LEU A 1221 -63.79 -25.67 -35.73
C LEU A 1221 -63.76 -24.16 -35.45
N SER A 1222 -64.17 -23.70 -34.26
CA SER A 1222 -64.19 -22.28 -33.92
C SER A 1222 -62.82 -21.62 -34.06
N HIS A 1223 -62.81 -20.46 -34.73
CA HIS A 1223 -61.60 -19.73 -35.11
C HIS A 1223 -61.29 -18.53 -34.22
N THR A 1224 -62.07 -18.28 -33.16
CA THR A 1224 -61.93 -17.09 -32.31
C THR A 1224 -60.93 -17.30 -31.16
N ALA A 1225 -60.16 -16.26 -30.85
CA ALA A 1225 -59.24 -16.21 -29.72
C ALA A 1225 -59.98 -16.46 -28.39
N GLY A 1226 -59.33 -17.15 -27.47
CA GLY A 1226 -59.91 -17.58 -26.19
C GLY A 1226 -60.27 -19.08 -26.17
N LYS A 1227 -61.00 -19.49 -25.14
CA LYS A 1227 -61.40 -20.89 -24.94
C LYS A 1227 -62.59 -21.24 -25.83
N ASN A 1228 -62.46 -22.33 -26.57
CA ASN A 1228 -63.46 -22.91 -27.44
C ASN A 1228 -63.63 -24.40 -27.10
N SER A 1229 -64.71 -25.01 -27.58
CA SER A 1229 -64.91 -26.45 -27.43
C SER A 1229 -65.71 -27.03 -28.59
N THR A 1230 -65.65 -28.35 -28.76
CA THR A 1230 -66.44 -29.11 -29.73
C THR A 1230 -66.84 -30.46 -29.13
N GLU A 1231 -67.99 -31.00 -29.50
CA GLU A 1231 -68.46 -32.29 -29.00
C GLU A 1231 -68.18 -33.41 -30.01
N ILE A 1232 -67.86 -34.60 -29.49
CA ILE A 1232 -67.48 -35.77 -30.27
C ILE A 1232 -68.26 -36.97 -29.76
N ASN A 1233 -68.92 -37.68 -30.67
CA ASN A 1233 -69.64 -38.90 -30.35
C ASN A 1233 -68.68 -40.09 -30.34
N LEU A 1234 -68.35 -40.57 -29.13
CA LEU A 1234 -67.42 -41.67 -28.89
C LEU A 1234 -67.93 -43.03 -29.43
N THR A 1235 -69.25 -43.20 -29.60
CA THR A 1235 -69.81 -44.47 -30.13
C THR A 1235 -69.60 -44.67 -31.62
N GLN A 1236 -69.19 -43.62 -32.34
CA GLN A 1236 -68.88 -43.69 -33.77
C GLN A 1236 -67.39 -43.97 -34.04
N LEU A 1237 -66.57 -44.07 -32.99
CA LEU A 1237 -65.17 -44.45 -33.10
C LEU A 1237 -65.05 -45.99 -33.21
N PRO A 1238 -64.11 -46.51 -34.02
CA PRO A 1238 -63.81 -47.94 -34.11
C PRO A 1238 -63.52 -48.56 -32.73
N ALA A 1239 -63.95 -49.81 -32.55
CA ALA A 1239 -63.74 -50.54 -31.30
C ALA A 1239 -62.23 -50.72 -31.00
N GLY A 1240 -61.83 -50.40 -29.78
CA GLY A 1240 -60.43 -50.40 -29.34
C GLY A 1240 -59.75 -49.03 -29.37
N THR A 1241 -60.51 -47.95 -29.61
CA THR A 1241 -60.06 -46.56 -29.42
C THR A 1241 -60.30 -46.11 -27.99
#